data_AF-A0A6B9TA47-F1
#
_entry.id   AF-A0A6B9TA47-F1
#
_cell.length_a   1.000
_cell.length_b   1.000
_cell.length_c   1.000
_cell.angle_alpha   90.00
_cell.angle_beta   90.00
_cell.angle_gamma   90.00
#
_symmetry.space_group_name_H-M   'P 1'
#
loop_
_entity.id
_entity.type
_entity.pdbx_description
1 polymer ?
#
loop_
_entity_poly.entity_id
_entity_poly.type
_entity_poly.pdbx_seq_one_letter_code
_entity_poly.pdbx_strand_id
1 'polypeptide(L)'
;MNRDQQEKQLECSDAISDLKTILDTPGFCEPRDVSELLDSLSDLRQDIEDRTKSILFKIGLTSKHLKDIGPEFIELYDSLPERIKKHNDELADRLAKGVGVTINPVEGYDLDAQQLRSIAMDVRNRLIIAGAGTGKTTTIVGLAKYLILSGKAKSDEILFLSFTNNSVDDLRKRIETEIGQRADVTTFHRLGLKIIASARGVMPRITQIDVNGFVKNEITRRMSNAGYLTLINEYLSRDCRYVADESDFETNEEYERFILENPLITLDGRTVKSFGEADIANHLVLLGIDYEYEAPYKTDTRTEEYGQYHPDFHIKGTDIYIEYFGIDRNGNVAQFMRSSKGGDPSEEYRNSIEWKRSLHAANHTMMIELFAYQRSEGNLLDILDKELEKHKVAMHQMTPAEAYSRITGGDDRPLELLVSQITTAIGLIKSTGKLPSSVFAEIKDCGSRRAVERMIRILNPVYDAYQARLASEDEIDFEDMLNESARYVREGRFQSSYKWIVIDEYQDISRSRYHLLRALRDSSDARLFCVGDDWQSIYRFNGSDVGYILDFERYWGASAICRIETTYRFSGDILKESNNFMNRSPHQLHKNLRSNMNRRGIVEVIDCDSRSACAREMSSRISKIPEEESITILGRFRHDIVSLEDSGFTWKPDVGRQTYTVIDRRNPGRNIKFMTIHGSKGMQFDNVFILNNVKGPNGFPDKRREPPMISMLLSDSGTKTDEERRLFYVAMTRARKAAYLVTLRGLESEFVRELSSFTDTGGMICPACGGTLVLRKGPYGKFMGCSNYRNGCKFIRKI
;
A
#
# COMPACT_ATOMS: atom_id res chain seq x y z
N MET A 1 35.83 22.99 41.83
CA MET A 1 36.53 22.75 40.54
C MET A 1 37.41 21.51 40.56
N ASN A 2 38.39 21.36 41.45
CA ASN A 2 39.35 20.24 41.36
C ASN A 2 38.74 18.84 41.64
N ARG A 3 37.78 18.73 42.57
CA ARG A 3 37.15 17.45 42.96
C ARG A 3 36.18 16.90 41.90
N ASP A 4 35.34 17.77 41.34
CA ASP A 4 34.42 17.46 40.23
C ASP A 4 35.18 17.01 38.96
N GLN A 5 36.31 17.65 38.64
CA GLN A 5 37.14 17.21 37.51
C GLN A 5 37.84 15.86 37.74
N GLN A 6 38.21 15.54 38.98
CA GLN A 6 38.78 14.24 39.34
C GLN A 6 37.75 13.11 39.29
N GLU A 7 36.52 13.39 39.74
CA GLU A 7 35.39 12.46 39.67
C GLU A 7 35.06 12.12 38.22
N LYS A 8 34.94 13.13 37.35
CA LYS A 8 34.71 12.92 35.92
C LYS A 8 35.84 12.18 35.21
N GLN A 9 37.08 12.41 35.63
CA GLN A 9 38.22 11.66 35.11
C GLN A 9 38.10 10.16 35.43
N LEU A 10 37.68 9.82 36.66
CA LEU A 10 37.47 8.43 37.06
C LEU A 10 36.32 7.79 36.27
N GLU A 11 35.18 8.48 36.18
CA GLU A 11 34.03 8.02 35.39
C GLU A 11 34.40 7.75 33.92
N CYS A 12 35.17 8.63 33.27
CA CYS A 12 35.64 8.38 31.90
C CYS A 12 36.60 7.19 31.81
N SER A 13 37.48 7.00 32.80
CA SER A 13 38.41 5.88 32.80
C SER A 13 37.68 4.54 32.94
N ASP A 14 36.70 4.49 33.82
CA ASP A 14 35.85 3.30 34.01
C ASP A 14 35.03 3.03 32.74
N ALA A 15 34.42 4.06 32.16
CA ALA A 15 33.68 3.95 30.91
C ALA A 15 34.57 3.44 29.75
N ILE A 16 35.78 3.96 29.59
CA ILE A 16 36.74 3.46 28.58
C ILE A 16 37.07 1.98 28.82
N SER A 17 37.25 1.58 30.08
CA SER A 17 37.52 0.18 30.43
C SER A 17 36.35 -0.74 30.03
N ASP A 18 35.11 -0.33 30.33
CA ASP A 18 33.91 -1.09 29.96
C ASP A 18 33.76 -1.20 28.44
N LEU A 19 33.94 -0.10 27.72
CA LEU A 19 33.89 -0.06 26.25
C LEU A 19 34.96 -0.97 25.61
N LYS A 20 36.20 -0.96 26.13
CA LYS A 20 37.29 -1.84 25.67
C LYS A 20 37.01 -3.31 25.98
N THR A 21 36.46 -3.60 27.15
CA THR A 21 36.11 -4.97 27.56
C THR A 21 35.12 -5.62 26.60
N ILE A 22 34.13 -4.86 26.12
CA ILE A 22 33.20 -5.37 25.10
C ILE A 22 33.95 -5.66 23.79
N LEU A 23 34.80 -4.74 23.31
CA LEU A 23 35.54 -4.92 22.05
C LEU A 23 36.50 -6.13 22.07
N ASP A 24 37.08 -6.42 23.23
CA ASP A 24 38.03 -7.53 23.39
C ASP A 24 37.32 -8.89 23.60
N THR A 25 35.99 -8.93 23.55
CA THR A 25 35.22 -10.17 23.70
C THR A 25 35.51 -11.15 22.54
N PRO A 26 35.89 -12.41 22.81
CA PRO A 26 36.29 -13.35 21.77
C PRO A 26 35.13 -13.87 20.90
N GLY A 27 33.89 -13.73 21.37
CA GLY A 27 32.67 -14.14 20.69
C GLY A 27 31.95 -12.99 19.97
N PHE A 28 30.75 -13.29 19.48
CA PHE A 28 29.85 -12.25 19.01
C PHE A 28 29.46 -11.33 20.16
N CYS A 29 29.55 -10.03 19.93
CA CYS A 29 29.03 -9.02 20.83
C CYS A 29 27.55 -8.82 20.52
N GLU A 30 26.68 -8.98 21.51
CA GLU A 30 25.25 -8.77 21.31
C GLU A 30 24.98 -7.27 21.07
N PRO A 31 24.38 -6.88 19.92
CA PRO A 31 24.10 -5.47 19.63
C PRO A 31 23.28 -4.78 20.73
N ARG A 32 22.43 -5.55 21.42
CA ARG A 32 21.64 -5.06 22.56
C ARG A 32 22.52 -4.64 23.73
N ASP A 33 23.47 -5.47 24.14
CA ASP A 33 24.35 -5.21 25.28
C ASP A 33 25.19 -3.94 25.02
N VAL A 34 25.59 -3.75 23.76
CA VAL A 34 26.26 -2.52 23.28
C VAL A 34 25.35 -1.30 23.40
N SER A 35 24.10 -1.41 22.93
CA SER A 35 23.11 -0.32 23.02
C SER A 35 22.84 0.06 24.47
N GLU A 36 22.61 -0.93 25.35
CA GLU A 36 22.35 -0.69 26.77
C GLU A 36 23.55 -0.02 27.47
N LEU A 37 24.79 -0.41 27.13
CA LEU A 37 25.98 0.26 27.63
C LEU A 37 26.06 1.72 27.14
N LEU A 38 25.87 1.97 25.85
CA LEU A 38 25.92 3.33 25.30
C LEU A 38 24.84 4.22 25.92
N ASP A 39 23.61 3.71 26.06
CA ASP A 39 22.53 4.44 26.71
C ASP A 39 22.89 4.82 28.15
N SER A 40 23.52 3.91 28.91
CA SER A 40 23.97 4.18 30.28
C SER A 40 25.11 5.21 30.37
N LEU A 41 25.88 5.39 29.29
CA LEU A 41 27.00 6.32 29.21
C LEU A 41 26.66 7.64 28.49
N SER A 42 25.43 7.79 28.00
CA SER A 42 24.99 8.93 27.18
C SER A 42 25.08 10.28 27.91
N ASP A 43 24.66 10.33 29.17
CA ASP A 43 24.76 11.53 30.01
C ASP A 43 26.22 11.93 30.26
N LEU A 44 27.10 10.94 30.51
CA LEU A 44 28.53 11.18 30.67
C LEU A 44 29.13 11.70 29.36
N ARG A 45 28.77 11.11 28.22
CA ARG A 45 29.21 11.58 26.90
C ARG A 45 28.81 13.02 26.63
N GLN A 46 27.57 13.41 26.96
CA GLN A 46 27.11 14.79 26.80
C GLN A 46 27.86 15.77 27.72
N ASP A 47 28.03 15.43 29.00
CA ASP A 47 28.76 16.28 29.96
C ASP A 47 30.23 16.50 29.55
N ILE A 48 30.90 15.45 29.08
CA ILE A 48 32.28 15.55 28.61
C ILE A 48 32.37 16.35 27.31
N GLU A 49 31.41 16.22 26.39
CA GLU A 49 31.35 17.02 25.17
C GLU A 49 31.19 18.52 25.48
N ASP A 50 30.29 18.88 26.40
CA ASP A 50 30.06 20.27 26.80
C ASP A 50 31.30 20.88 27.48
N ARG A 51 31.94 20.08 28.34
CA ARG A 51 33.18 20.48 29.04
C ARG A 51 34.37 20.61 28.10
N THR A 52 34.47 19.78 27.07
CA THR A 52 35.56 19.83 26.06
C THR A 52 35.35 20.94 25.03
N LYS A 53 34.10 21.33 24.74
CA LYS A 53 33.77 22.46 23.83
C LYS A 53 33.83 23.84 24.49
N SER A 54 33.75 23.93 25.82
CA SER A 54 33.74 25.19 26.58
C SER A 54 35.02 26.04 26.42
N ILE A 55 34.88 27.37 26.46
CA ILE A 55 35.99 28.34 26.44
C ILE A 55 37.01 28.06 27.56
N LEU A 56 36.53 27.54 28.71
CA LEU A 56 37.37 27.14 29.85
C LEU A 56 38.36 26.00 29.51
N PHE A 57 38.00 25.12 28.57
CA PHE A 57 38.87 24.04 28.07
C PHE A 57 39.98 24.60 27.17
N LYS A 58 39.63 25.56 26.30
CA LYS A 58 40.55 26.26 25.40
C LYS A 58 41.58 27.11 26.15
N ILE A 59 41.22 27.70 27.29
CA ILE A 59 42.13 28.53 28.11
C ILE A 59 42.88 27.75 29.20
N GLY A 60 42.74 26.42 29.29
CA GLY A 60 43.63 25.58 30.11
C GLY A 60 43.28 25.44 31.59
N LEU A 61 42.04 25.75 31.99
CA LEU A 61 41.57 25.64 33.39
C LEU A 61 40.93 24.28 33.73
N THR A 62 40.90 23.34 32.79
CA THR A 62 40.59 21.92 33.01
C THR A 62 41.84 21.11 33.35
N SER A 63 41.72 20.13 34.25
CA SER A 63 42.81 19.21 34.60
C SER A 63 43.44 18.63 33.33
N LYS A 64 44.79 18.57 33.29
CA LYS A 64 45.54 18.07 32.13
C LYS A 64 45.11 16.66 31.73
N HIS A 65 44.71 15.83 32.69
CA HIS A 65 44.28 14.45 32.41
C HIS A 65 42.88 14.33 31.80
N LEU A 66 41.92 15.20 32.17
CA LEU A 66 40.61 15.18 31.51
C LEU A 66 40.71 15.65 30.04
N LYS A 67 41.73 16.45 29.70
CA LYS A 67 42.03 16.83 28.31
C LYS A 67 42.50 15.64 27.46
N ASP A 68 43.15 14.66 28.06
CA ASP A 68 43.66 13.49 27.36
C ASP A 68 42.59 12.39 27.26
N ILE A 69 41.92 12.08 28.39
CA ILE A 69 40.96 10.97 28.51
C ILE A 69 39.59 11.31 27.91
N GLY A 70 39.12 12.55 28.02
CA GLY A 70 37.79 12.94 27.53
C GLY A 70 37.60 12.71 26.02
N PRO A 71 38.52 13.18 25.17
CA PRO A 71 38.47 12.90 23.73
C PRO A 71 38.58 11.40 23.39
N GLU A 72 39.41 10.63 24.10
CA GLU A 72 39.51 9.17 23.91
C GLU A 72 38.16 8.49 24.20
N PHE A 73 37.52 8.87 25.31
CA PHE A 73 36.19 8.35 25.67
C PHE A 73 35.14 8.70 24.60
N ILE A 74 35.05 9.96 24.16
CA ILE A 74 34.10 10.36 23.12
C ILE A 74 34.35 9.60 21.82
N GLU A 75 35.60 9.50 21.37
CA GLU A 75 35.95 8.75 20.15
C GLU A 75 35.56 7.27 20.27
N LEU A 76 35.85 6.65 21.41
CA LEU A 76 35.54 5.25 21.63
C LEU A 76 34.02 5.02 21.71
N TYR A 77 33.29 5.87 22.44
CA TYR A 77 31.83 5.84 22.54
C TYR A 77 31.18 6.00 21.16
N ASP A 78 31.54 7.05 20.43
CA ASP A 78 30.93 7.40 19.14
C ASP A 78 31.27 6.36 18.05
N SER A 79 32.42 5.67 18.14
CA SER A 79 32.84 4.65 17.16
C SER A 79 32.56 3.20 17.57
N LEU A 80 32.06 2.96 18.79
CA LEU A 80 31.79 1.60 19.28
C LEU A 80 30.80 0.83 18.39
N PRO A 81 29.67 1.40 17.94
CA PRO A 81 28.71 0.67 17.09
C PRO A 81 29.34 0.13 15.81
N GLU A 82 30.11 0.95 15.08
CA GLU A 82 30.80 0.51 13.86
C GLU A 82 31.89 -0.52 14.16
N ARG A 83 32.64 -0.36 15.26
CA ARG A 83 33.70 -1.31 15.65
C ARG A 83 33.12 -2.68 15.99
N ILE A 84 32.02 -2.73 16.74
CA ILE A 84 31.34 -3.99 17.09
C ILE A 84 30.74 -4.64 15.85
N LYS A 85 30.08 -3.84 14.99
CA LYS A 85 29.57 -4.35 13.72
C LYS A 85 30.69 -4.99 12.91
N LYS A 86 31.83 -4.32 12.77
CA LYS A 86 33.01 -4.83 12.08
C LYS A 86 33.57 -6.12 12.72
N HIS A 87 33.70 -6.16 14.05
CA HIS A 87 34.15 -7.35 14.78
C HIS A 87 33.23 -8.55 14.54
N ASN A 88 31.92 -8.37 14.71
CA ASN A 88 30.92 -9.40 14.45
C ASN A 88 30.94 -9.85 12.99
N ASP A 89 31.07 -8.91 12.06
CA ASP A 89 31.14 -9.15 10.62
C ASP A 89 32.36 -10.02 10.25
N GLU A 90 33.55 -9.67 10.76
CA GLU A 90 34.79 -10.43 10.55
C GLU A 90 34.76 -11.81 11.22
N LEU A 91 34.15 -11.91 12.41
CA LEU A 91 33.96 -13.20 13.08
C LEU A 91 32.99 -14.10 12.28
N ALA A 92 31.88 -13.56 11.79
CA ALA A 92 30.94 -14.31 10.96
C ALA A 92 31.60 -14.82 9.67
N ASP A 93 32.42 -13.99 9.01
CA ASP A 93 33.15 -14.38 7.80
C ASP A 93 34.15 -15.51 8.08
N ARG A 94 34.88 -15.43 9.20
CA ARG A 94 35.81 -16.51 9.62
C ARG A 94 35.07 -17.82 9.90
N LEU A 95 33.92 -17.76 10.57
CA LEU A 95 33.14 -18.94 10.95
C LEU A 95 32.35 -19.54 9.77
N ALA A 96 31.97 -18.74 8.77
CA ALA A 96 31.16 -19.16 7.63
C ALA A 96 31.72 -20.39 6.90
N LYS A 97 33.06 -20.48 6.75
CA LYS A 97 33.70 -21.64 6.12
C LYS A 97 33.48 -22.92 6.92
N GLY A 98 33.58 -22.86 8.25
CA GLY A 98 33.33 -23.99 9.13
C GLY A 98 31.85 -24.42 9.13
N VAL A 99 30.94 -23.45 9.05
CA VAL A 99 29.51 -23.71 8.84
C VAL A 99 29.31 -24.48 7.53
N GLY A 100 29.90 -24.00 6.42
CA GLY A 100 29.82 -24.65 5.12
C GLY A 100 30.31 -26.10 5.13
N VAL A 101 31.45 -26.37 5.77
CA VAL A 101 31.98 -27.74 5.94
C VAL A 101 31.00 -28.64 6.71
N THR A 102 30.22 -28.08 7.63
CA THR A 102 29.29 -28.83 8.47
C THR A 102 27.99 -29.17 7.73
N ILE A 103 27.47 -28.25 6.90
CA ILE A 103 26.10 -28.37 6.38
C ILE A 103 25.99 -28.59 4.87
N ASN A 104 27.02 -28.26 4.09
CA ASN A 104 26.97 -28.45 2.66
C ASN A 104 27.12 -29.94 2.28
N PRO A 105 26.43 -30.41 1.23
CA PRO A 105 25.46 -29.65 0.42
C PRO A 105 24.12 -29.47 1.16
N VAL A 106 23.38 -28.41 0.84
CA VAL A 106 22.01 -28.15 1.27
C VAL A 106 21.13 -28.17 0.03
N GLU A 107 20.12 -29.05 0.00
CA GLU A 107 19.23 -29.26 -1.16
C GLU A 107 19.98 -29.61 -2.45
N GLY A 108 21.15 -30.25 -2.32
CA GLY A 108 22.01 -30.64 -3.43
C GLY A 108 22.95 -29.54 -3.95
N TYR A 109 23.03 -28.39 -3.27
CA TYR A 109 23.89 -27.27 -3.65
C TYR A 109 24.74 -26.77 -2.47
N ASP A 110 25.88 -26.18 -2.77
CA ASP A 110 26.66 -25.46 -1.76
C ASP A 110 26.11 -24.05 -1.58
N LEU A 111 25.87 -23.67 -0.32
CA LEU A 111 25.45 -22.30 0.00
C LEU A 111 26.57 -21.30 -0.28
N ASP A 112 26.20 -20.11 -0.75
CA ASP A 112 27.17 -19.05 -1.01
C ASP A 112 27.71 -18.38 0.28
N ALA A 113 28.72 -17.53 0.13
CA ALA A 113 29.35 -16.85 1.25
C ALA A 113 28.35 -15.98 2.05
N GLN A 114 27.41 -15.30 1.39
CA GLN A 114 26.42 -14.45 2.08
C GLN A 114 25.45 -15.30 2.89
N GLN A 115 24.99 -16.42 2.34
CA GLN A 115 24.12 -17.37 3.02
C GLN A 115 24.82 -18.00 4.22
N LEU A 116 26.03 -18.54 4.04
CA LEU A 116 26.82 -19.16 5.12
C LEU A 116 27.14 -18.18 6.24
N ARG A 117 27.52 -16.95 5.89
CA ARG A 117 27.77 -15.86 6.85
C ARG A 117 26.53 -15.51 7.67
N SER A 118 25.37 -15.43 7.03
CA SER A 118 24.10 -15.15 7.73
C SER A 118 23.72 -16.25 8.73
N ILE A 119 24.06 -17.52 8.43
CA ILE A 119 23.88 -18.65 9.33
C ILE A 119 24.89 -18.60 10.48
N ALA A 120 26.14 -18.24 10.19
CA ALA A 120 27.25 -18.18 11.15
C ALA A 120 27.11 -17.05 12.20
N MET A 121 26.56 -15.90 11.80
CA MET A 121 26.29 -14.76 12.68
C MET A 121 25.35 -15.18 13.82
N ASP A 122 25.82 -15.35 15.05
CA ASP A 122 25.04 -15.88 16.18
C ASP A 122 24.77 -14.80 17.23
N VAL A 123 23.81 -13.93 16.91
CA VAL A 123 23.28 -12.90 17.82
C VAL A 123 21.77 -13.07 18.01
N ARG A 124 21.21 -12.45 19.04
CA ARG A 124 19.79 -12.60 19.43
C ARG A 124 18.79 -12.22 18.35
N ASN A 125 19.00 -11.10 17.66
CA ASN A 125 18.09 -10.58 16.66
C ASN A 125 18.79 -10.51 15.30
N ARG A 126 18.28 -11.25 14.32
CA ARG A 126 18.86 -11.33 12.97
C ARG A 126 17.79 -11.08 11.91
N LEU A 127 18.02 -10.09 11.06
CA LEU A 127 17.24 -9.86 9.85
C LEU A 127 18.10 -10.15 8.62
N ILE A 128 17.58 -10.98 7.73
CA ILE A 128 18.21 -11.37 6.48
C ILE A 128 17.41 -10.69 5.37
N ILE A 129 17.99 -9.63 4.82
CA ILE A 129 17.44 -8.90 3.67
C ILE A 129 17.80 -9.67 2.41
N ALA A 130 16.77 -10.02 1.65
CA ALA A 130 16.88 -10.85 0.46
C ALA A 130 16.27 -10.17 -0.77
N GLY A 131 16.51 -10.75 -1.94
CA GLY A 131 15.84 -10.40 -3.19
C GLY A 131 15.05 -11.57 -3.78
N ALA A 132 14.36 -11.32 -4.89
CA ALA A 132 13.67 -12.38 -5.60
C ALA A 132 14.64 -13.47 -6.09
N GLY A 133 14.45 -14.70 -5.60
CA GLY A 133 15.24 -15.85 -6.03
C GLY A 133 16.62 -15.98 -5.40
N THR A 134 16.90 -15.29 -4.29
CA THR A 134 18.21 -15.34 -3.60
C THR A 134 18.36 -16.49 -2.60
N GLY A 135 17.41 -17.43 -2.58
CA GLY A 135 17.50 -18.63 -1.73
C GLY A 135 17.06 -18.44 -0.28
N LYS A 136 16.15 -17.50 0.04
CA LYS A 136 15.60 -17.27 1.40
C LYS A 136 15.29 -18.55 2.18
N THR A 137 14.40 -19.36 1.62
CA THR A 137 13.96 -20.61 2.26
C THR A 137 15.10 -21.64 2.33
N THR A 138 15.98 -21.69 1.33
CA THR A 138 17.18 -22.55 1.35
C THR A 138 18.15 -22.14 2.48
N THR A 139 18.30 -20.85 2.75
CA THR A 139 19.07 -20.34 3.90
C THR A 139 18.44 -20.75 5.23
N ILE A 140 17.10 -20.75 5.34
CA ILE A 140 16.39 -21.26 6.53
C ILE A 140 16.64 -22.76 6.72
N VAL A 141 16.60 -23.55 5.64
CA VAL A 141 16.89 -24.98 5.68
C VAL A 141 18.34 -25.22 6.10
N GLY A 142 19.29 -24.44 5.58
CA GLY A 142 20.69 -24.48 6.00
C GLY A 142 20.89 -24.12 7.47
N LEU A 143 20.17 -23.11 7.98
CA LEU A 143 20.16 -22.77 9.41
C LEU A 143 19.64 -23.94 10.25
N ALA A 144 18.53 -24.55 9.86
CA ALA A 144 17.95 -25.70 10.57
C ALA A 144 18.97 -26.84 10.68
N LYS A 145 19.60 -27.19 9.55
CA LYS A 145 20.66 -28.20 9.47
C LYS A 145 21.85 -27.85 10.36
N TYR A 146 22.30 -26.60 10.33
CA TYR A 146 23.40 -26.14 11.17
C TYR A 146 23.09 -26.25 12.66
N LEU A 147 21.94 -25.73 13.10
CA LEU A 147 21.56 -25.72 14.52
C LEU A 147 21.48 -27.13 15.11
N ILE A 148 20.96 -28.08 14.33
CA ILE A 148 20.80 -29.47 14.76
C ILE A 148 22.13 -30.22 14.74
N LEU A 149 22.88 -30.16 13.64
CA LEU A 149 24.15 -30.90 13.51
C LEU A 149 25.24 -30.37 14.45
N SER A 150 25.23 -29.06 14.75
CA SER A 150 26.16 -28.46 15.72
C SER A 150 25.72 -28.61 17.18
N GLY A 151 24.54 -29.20 17.44
CA GLY A 151 24.01 -29.38 18.80
C GLY A 151 23.56 -28.08 19.49
N LYS A 152 23.41 -26.98 18.74
CA LYS A 152 22.94 -25.68 19.27
C LYS A 152 21.46 -25.68 19.65
N ALA A 153 20.65 -26.55 19.04
CA ALA A 153 19.25 -26.73 19.39
C ALA A 153 18.75 -28.12 18.98
N LYS A 154 17.76 -28.63 19.71
CA LYS A 154 16.96 -29.77 19.27
C LYS A 154 15.85 -29.31 18.32
N SER A 155 15.32 -30.23 17.53
CA SER A 155 14.30 -29.88 16.53
C SER A 155 13.01 -29.31 17.13
N ASP A 156 12.63 -29.75 18.33
CA ASP A 156 11.48 -29.26 19.10
C ASP A 156 11.74 -27.93 19.84
N GLU A 157 12.99 -27.46 19.86
CA GLU A 157 13.39 -26.16 20.39
C GLU A 157 13.41 -25.05 19.31
N ILE A 158 13.10 -25.38 18.05
CA ILE A 158 13.09 -24.45 16.91
C ILE A 158 11.68 -24.34 16.33
N LEU A 159 11.12 -23.14 16.39
CA LEU A 159 9.84 -22.81 15.78
C LEU A 159 10.06 -22.16 14.41
N PHE A 160 9.58 -22.79 13.34
CA PHE A 160 9.55 -22.20 12.00
C PHE A 160 8.15 -21.69 11.67
N LEU A 161 8.05 -20.40 11.32
CA LEU A 161 6.81 -19.74 10.98
C LEU A 161 6.74 -19.36 9.51
N SER A 162 5.58 -19.64 8.91
CA SER A 162 5.22 -19.18 7.57
C SER A 162 3.76 -18.73 7.52
N PHE A 163 3.35 -18.12 6.40
CA PHE A 163 2.04 -17.46 6.28
C PHE A 163 0.94 -18.36 5.72
N THR A 164 1.29 -19.36 4.90
CA THR A 164 0.32 -20.23 4.24
C THR A 164 0.57 -21.70 4.54
N ASN A 165 -0.48 -22.53 4.47
CA ASN A 165 -0.33 -23.97 4.65
C ASN A 165 0.59 -24.59 3.59
N ASN A 166 0.52 -24.13 2.35
CA ASN A 166 1.39 -24.61 1.27
C ASN A 166 2.87 -24.31 1.56
N SER A 167 3.17 -23.10 2.05
CA SER A 167 4.53 -22.70 2.44
C SER A 167 5.03 -23.51 3.64
N VAL A 168 4.15 -23.81 4.60
CA VAL A 168 4.47 -24.66 5.75
C VAL A 168 4.79 -26.09 5.31
N ASP A 169 3.98 -26.68 4.42
CA ASP A 169 4.18 -28.05 3.98
C ASP A 169 5.43 -28.19 3.10
N ASP A 170 5.71 -27.19 2.24
CA ASP A 170 6.96 -27.11 1.49
C ASP A 170 8.18 -27.00 2.41
N LEU A 171 8.20 -26.00 3.31
CA LEU A 171 9.31 -25.77 4.22
C LEU A 171 9.56 -26.97 5.16
N ARG A 172 8.49 -27.56 5.70
CA ARG A 172 8.59 -28.77 6.53
C ARG A 172 9.24 -29.89 5.74
N LYS A 173 8.74 -30.20 4.55
CA LYS A 173 9.29 -31.27 3.72
C LYS A 173 10.77 -31.05 3.42
N ARG A 174 11.16 -29.81 3.09
CA ARG A 174 12.55 -29.45 2.78
C ARG A 174 13.47 -29.61 3.98
N ILE A 175 13.07 -29.10 5.15
CA ILE A 175 13.84 -29.26 6.38
C ILE A 175 13.96 -30.74 6.74
N GLU A 176 12.84 -31.46 6.83
CA GLU A 176 12.82 -32.88 7.25
C GLU A 176 13.64 -33.77 6.32
N THR A 177 13.67 -33.46 5.02
CA THR A 177 14.51 -34.17 4.03
C THR A 177 16.00 -33.95 4.32
N GLU A 178 16.40 -32.72 4.68
CA GLU A 178 17.80 -32.37 4.93
C GLU A 178 18.34 -32.85 6.28
N ILE A 179 17.49 -32.87 7.32
CA ILE A 179 17.92 -33.21 8.69
C ILE A 179 17.53 -34.63 9.12
N GLY A 180 16.64 -35.31 8.39
CA GLY A 180 16.16 -36.67 8.70
C GLY A 180 15.29 -36.77 9.97
N GLN A 181 14.79 -35.65 10.48
CA GLN A 181 14.00 -35.54 11.71
C GLN A 181 12.82 -34.59 11.51
N ARG A 182 11.77 -34.76 12.30
CA ARG A 182 10.58 -33.88 12.25
C ARG A 182 10.92 -32.47 12.70
N ALA A 183 10.39 -31.46 12.02
CA ALA A 183 10.56 -30.04 12.36
C ALA A 183 9.23 -29.38 12.74
N ASP A 184 9.23 -28.51 13.76
CA ASP A 184 8.04 -27.75 14.16
C ASP A 184 7.86 -26.53 13.24
N VAL A 185 7.28 -26.79 12.07
CA VAL A 185 6.91 -25.78 11.07
C VAL A 185 5.41 -25.55 11.11
N THR A 186 4.97 -24.30 11.27
CA THR A 186 3.55 -23.98 11.42
C THR A 186 3.19 -22.60 10.87
N THR A 187 1.89 -22.33 10.74
CA THR A 187 1.40 -20.99 10.45
C THR A 187 1.12 -20.23 11.75
N PHE A 188 1.08 -18.90 11.68
CA PHE A 188 0.66 -18.06 12.81
C PHE A 188 -0.70 -18.50 13.40
N HIS A 189 -1.67 -18.80 12.54
CA HIS A 189 -2.99 -19.24 13.00
C HIS A 189 -2.93 -20.62 13.68
N ARG A 190 -2.21 -21.59 13.11
CA ARG A 190 -2.05 -22.91 13.75
C ARG A 190 -1.29 -22.80 15.09
N LEU A 191 -0.31 -21.91 15.20
CA LEU A 191 0.35 -21.60 16.47
C LEU A 191 -0.63 -20.96 17.48
N GLY A 192 -1.42 -19.98 17.05
CA GLY A 192 -2.45 -19.34 17.88
C GLY A 192 -3.45 -20.35 18.43
N LEU A 193 -3.93 -21.27 17.60
CA LEU A 193 -4.77 -22.40 18.02
C LEU A 193 -4.10 -23.27 19.08
N LYS A 194 -2.83 -23.66 18.87
CA LYS A 194 -2.05 -24.45 19.83
C LYS A 194 -1.93 -23.74 21.18
N ILE A 195 -1.67 -22.44 21.17
CA ILE A 195 -1.54 -21.61 22.37
C ILE A 195 -2.88 -21.53 23.12
N ILE A 196 -3.98 -21.22 22.42
CA ILE A 196 -5.31 -21.12 23.03
C ILE A 196 -5.74 -22.47 23.60
N ALA A 197 -5.55 -23.57 22.86
CA ALA A 197 -5.89 -24.91 23.31
C ALA A 197 -5.10 -25.31 24.56
N SER A 198 -3.81 -24.97 24.63
CA SER A 198 -2.99 -25.18 25.83
C SER A 198 -3.49 -24.35 27.01
N ALA A 199 -3.81 -23.07 26.79
CA ALA A 199 -4.21 -22.13 27.84
C ALA A 199 -5.65 -22.37 28.36
N ARG A 200 -6.57 -22.84 27.51
CA ARG A 200 -7.99 -23.11 27.85
C ARG A 200 -8.26 -24.57 28.19
N GLY A 201 -7.42 -25.51 27.75
CA GLY A 201 -7.67 -26.95 27.81
C GLY A 201 -8.63 -27.47 26.73
N VAL A 202 -9.18 -26.59 25.89
CA VAL A 202 -10.11 -26.91 24.80
C VAL A 202 -9.76 -26.11 23.55
N MET A 203 -9.93 -26.73 22.38
CA MET A 203 -9.76 -26.02 21.09
C MET A 203 -10.88 -24.99 20.91
N PRO A 204 -10.56 -23.74 20.54
CA PRO A 204 -11.59 -22.75 20.23
C PRO A 204 -12.31 -23.12 18.94
N ARG A 205 -13.57 -22.69 18.80
CA ARG A 205 -14.31 -22.83 17.54
C ARG A 205 -13.95 -21.68 16.61
N ILE A 206 -13.49 -22.00 15.41
CA ILE A 206 -13.14 -20.99 14.41
C ILE A 206 -14.32 -20.80 13.48
N THR A 207 -14.78 -19.55 13.42
CA THR A 207 -15.95 -19.21 12.62
C THR A 207 -15.77 -19.58 11.15
N GLN A 208 -16.83 -20.10 10.53
CA GLN A 208 -16.92 -20.34 9.09
C GLN A 208 -17.78 -19.29 8.38
N ILE A 209 -18.09 -18.19 9.07
CA ILE A 209 -18.86 -17.09 8.51
C ILE A 209 -18.09 -16.50 7.32
N ASP A 210 -18.74 -16.49 6.15
CA ASP A 210 -18.33 -15.61 5.06
C ASP A 210 -18.57 -14.16 5.51
N VAL A 211 -17.52 -13.49 5.96
CA VAL A 211 -17.60 -12.13 6.51
C VAL A 211 -18.19 -11.16 5.49
N ASN A 212 -17.86 -11.31 4.20
CA ASN A 212 -18.40 -10.45 3.15
C ASN A 212 -19.91 -10.65 3.00
N GLY A 213 -20.35 -11.92 2.91
CA GLY A 213 -21.77 -12.28 2.90
C GLY A 213 -22.52 -11.83 4.15
N PHE A 214 -21.91 -11.96 5.33
CA PHE A 214 -22.47 -11.47 6.59
C PHE A 214 -22.68 -9.96 6.57
N VAL A 215 -21.64 -9.20 6.19
CA VAL A 215 -21.69 -7.74 6.07
C VAL A 215 -22.77 -7.32 5.07
N LYS A 216 -22.85 -7.97 3.89
CA LYS A 216 -23.88 -7.69 2.89
C LYS A 216 -25.28 -7.90 3.45
N ASN A 217 -25.51 -9.04 4.13
CA ASN A 217 -26.81 -9.37 4.72
C ASN A 217 -27.18 -8.38 5.84
N GLU A 218 -26.22 -8.01 6.66
CA GLU A 218 -26.44 -7.10 7.79
C GLU A 218 -26.73 -5.67 7.34
N ILE A 219 -26.02 -5.17 6.33
CA ILE A 219 -26.33 -3.87 5.69
C ILE A 219 -27.74 -3.92 5.08
N THR A 220 -28.04 -4.94 4.29
CA THR A 220 -29.35 -5.10 3.64
C THR A 220 -30.49 -5.14 4.66
N ARG A 221 -30.32 -5.88 5.76
CA ARG A 221 -31.29 -5.93 6.87
C ARG A 221 -31.51 -4.55 7.48
N ARG A 222 -30.43 -3.81 7.72
CA ARG A 222 -30.48 -2.47 8.34
C ARG A 222 -31.06 -1.40 7.41
N MET A 223 -30.96 -1.57 6.10
CA MET A 223 -31.61 -0.68 5.12
C MET A 223 -33.14 -0.67 5.22
N SER A 224 -33.77 -1.60 5.96
CA SER A 224 -35.20 -1.49 6.31
C SER A 224 -35.49 -0.35 7.30
N ASN A 225 -34.48 0.13 8.04
CA ASN A 225 -34.58 1.33 8.86
C ASN A 225 -34.34 2.58 8.01
N ALA A 226 -35.31 3.49 7.98
CA ALA A 226 -35.23 4.71 7.17
C ALA A 226 -33.97 5.55 7.47
N GLY A 227 -33.59 5.70 8.73
CA GLY A 227 -32.40 6.47 9.12
C GLY A 227 -31.09 5.84 8.65
N TYR A 228 -30.99 4.50 8.71
CA TYR A 228 -29.81 3.79 8.21
C TYR A 228 -29.74 3.83 6.68
N LEU A 229 -30.88 3.70 5.99
CA LEU A 229 -30.94 3.83 4.53
C LEU A 229 -30.53 5.24 4.07
N THR A 230 -30.93 6.29 4.81
CA THR A 230 -30.45 7.65 4.57
C THR A 230 -28.92 7.73 4.64
N LEU A 231 -28.29 7.11 5.65
CA LEU A 231 -26.82 7.08 5.74
C LEU A 231 -26.15 6.37 4.56
N ILE A 232 -26.72 5.25 4.11
CA ILE A 232 -26.25 4.55 2.91
C ILE A 232 -26.39 5.45 1.67
N ASN A 233 -27.53 6.10 1.49
CA ASN A 233 -27.75 7.01 0.36
C ASN A 233 -26.76 8.17 0.35
N GLU A 234 -26.52 8.80 1.49
CA GLU A 234 -25.52 9.86 1.61
C GLU A 234 -24.11 9.35 1.25
N TYR A 235 -23.72 8.17 1.76
CA TYR A 235 -22.42 7.60 1.43
C TYR A 235 -22.28 7.28 -0.06
N LEU A 236 -23.29 6.61 -0.65
CA LEU A 236 -23.26 6.21 -2.06
C LEU A 236 -23.28 7.38 -3.03
N SER A 237 -24.00 8.46 -2.69
CA SER A 237 -24.10 9.65 -3.54
C SER A 237 -22.89 10.59 -3.39
N ARG A 238 -22.23 10.62 -2.23
CA ARG A 238 -21.20 11.63 -1.91
C ARG A 238 -19.79 11.05 -1.81
N ASP A 239 -19.61 9.93 -1.08
CA ASP A 239 -18.27 9.43 -0.73
C ASP A 239 -17.82 8.23 -1.58
N CYS A 240 -18.77 7.43 -2.09
CA CYS A 240 -18.46 6.18 -2.78
C CYS A 240 -17.79 6.39 -4.14
N ARG A 241 -18.10 7.50 -4.82
CA ARG A 241 -17.62 7.79 -6.18
C ARG A 241 -16.42 8.74 -6.20
N TYR A 242 -16.35 9.67 -5.26
CA TYR A 242 -15.37 10.75 -5.25
C TYR A 242 -14.73 10.82 -3.85
N VAL A 243 -13.42 10.52 -3.80
CA VAL A 243 -12.62 10.56 -2.55
C VAL A 243 -11.68 11.77 -2.58
N ALA A 244 -12.07 12.83 -3.27
CA ALA A 244 -11.23 14.00 -3.50
C ALA A 244 -12.02 15.29 -3.27
N ASP A 245 -11.35 16.27 -2.72
CA ASP A 245 -11.82 17.64 -2.55
C ASP A 245 -10.93 18.60 -3.35
N GLU A 246 -11.43 19.80 -3.65
CA GLU A 246 -10.69 20.83 -4.39
C GLU A 246 -9.37 21.20 -3.70
N SER A 247 -9.28 21.06 -2.38
CA SER A 247 -8.08 21.29 -1.57
C SER A 247 -7.00 20.24 -1.72
N ASP A 248 -7.29 19.08 -2.33
CA ASP A 248 -6.33 17.99 -2.47
C ASP A 248 -5.35 18.17 -3.66
N PHE A 249 -5.48 19.28 -4.40
CA PHE A 249 -4.72 19.53 -5.62
C PHE A 249 -3.80 20.74 -5.42
N GLU A 250 -2.52 20.58 -5.74
CA GLU A 250 -1.52 21.65 -5.62
C GLU A 250 -1.56 22.59 -6.83
N THR A 251 -2.01 22.10 -7.99
CA THR A 251 -2.07 22.86 -9.26
C THR A 251 -3.41 22.73 -9.98
N ASN A 252 -3.76 23.73 -10.81
CA ASN A 252 -4.99 23.73 -11.60
C ASN A 252 -4.93 22.63 -12.66
N GLU A 253 -3.75 22.40 -13.24
CA GLU A 253 -3.53 21.36 -14.23
C GLU A 253 -3.73 19.95 -13.66
N GLU A 254 -3.41 19.73 -12.37
CA GLU A 254 -3.71 18.48 -11.68
C GLU A 254 -5.19 18.30 -11.43
N TYR A 255 -5.88 19.35 -10.96
CA TYR A 255 -7.32 19.33 -10.75
C TYR A 255 -8.08 19.08 -12.06
N GLU A 256 -7.81 19.85 -13.11
CA GLU A 256 -8.44 19.69 -14.43
C GLU A 256 -8.18 18.30 -15.02
N ARG A 257 -6.94 17.80 -14.89
CA ARG A 257 -6.60 16.44 -15.34
C ARG A 257 -7.39 15.39 -14.56
N PHE A 258 -7.53 15.56 -13.24
CA PHE A 258 -8.31 14.65 -12.42
C PHE A 258 -9.78 14.61 -12.86
N ILE A 259 -10.41 15.77 -13.06
CA ILE A 259 -11.81 15.86 -13.50
C ILE A 259 -11.99 15.28 -14.92
N LEU A 260 -11.03 15.50 -15.82
CA LEU A 260 -11.05 14.91 -17.17
C LEU A 260 -10.94 13.39 -17.14
N GLU A 261 -10.10 12.84 -16.26
CA GLU A 261 -9.93 11.39 -16.07
C GLU A 261 -11.08 10.77 -15.26
N ASN A 262 -11.75 11.56 -14.41
CA ASN A 262 -12.81 11.14 -13.51
C ASN A 262 -14.02 12.11 -13.59
N PRO A 263 -14.79 12.11 -14.69
CA PRO A 263 -15.90 13.04 -14.86
C PRO A 263 -16.91 12.97 -13.71
N LEU A 264 -17.30 14.14 -13.20
CA LEU A 264 -18.29 14.27 -12.13
C LEU A 264 -19.70 14.14 -12.74
N ILE A 265 -20.30 12.95 -12.64
CA ILE A 265 -21.61 12.65 -13.23
C ILE A 265 -22.65 12.59 -12.10
N THR A 266 -23.62 13.50 -12.17
CA THR A 266 -24.72 13.65 -11.21
C THR A 266 -25.75 12.52 -11.33
N LEU A 267 -26.66 12.41 -10.35
CA LEU A 267 -27.71 11.38 -10.29
C LEU A 267 -28.68 11.40 -11.48
N ASP A 268 -28.77 12.53 -12.18
CA ASP A 268 -29.56 12.69 -13.40
C ASP A 268 -28.74 12.67 -14.69
N GLY A 269 -27.46 12.29 -14.60
CA GLY A 269 -26.60 11.99 -15.75
C GLY A 269 -25.92 13.21 -16.38
N ARG A 270 -25.85 14.34 -15.66
CA ARG A 270 -25.17 15.56 -16.12
C ARG A 270 -23.73 15.56 -15.66
N THR A 271 -22.83 16.12 -16.48
CA THR A 271 -21.44 16.35 -16.09
C THR A 271 -21.30 17.75 -15.51
N VAL A 272 -20.74 17.88 -14.32
CA VAL A 272 -20.48 19.17 -13.63
C VAL A 272 -18.99 19.42 -13.45
N LYS A 273 -18.61 20.65 -13.08
CA LYS A 273 -17.21 21.13 -13.09
C LYS A 273 -16.50 21.02 -11.74
N SER A 274 -17.25 20.92 -10.64
CA SER A 274 -16.68 20.83 -9.29
C SER A 274 -17.40 19.83 -8.38
N PHE A 275 -16.71 19.40 -7.32
CA PHE A 275 -17.27 18.46 -6.35
C PHE A 275 -18.46 19.09 -5.62
N GLY A 276 -18.37 20.39 -5.28
CA GLY A 276 -19.50 21.10 -4.69
C GLY A 276 -20.69 21.24 -5.61
N GLU A 277 -20.48 21.51 -6.90
CA GLU A 277 -21.57 21.45 -7.88
C GLU A 277 -22.20 20.06 -7.97
N ALA A 278 -21.40 18.99 -7.89
CA ALA A 278 -21.92 17.63 -7.88
C ALA A 278 -22.78 17.34 -6.64
N ASP A 279 -22.32 17.79 -5.45
CA ASP A 279 -23.07 17.66 -4.21
C ASP A 279 -24.39 18.44 -4.26
N ILE A 280 -24.37 19.69 -4.74
CA ILE A 280 -25.56 20.53 -4.90
C ILE A 280 -26.53 19.90 -5.89
N ALA A 281 -26.06 19.56 -7.10
CA ALA A 281 -26.87 18.92 -8.13
C ALA A 281 -27.58 17.66 -7.62
N ASN A 282 -26.81 16.76 -6.99
CA ASN A 282 -27.35 15.52 -6.45
C ASN A 282 -28.38 15.79 -5.34
N HIS A 283 -28.12 16.78 -4.48
CA HIS A 283 -29.03 17.16 -3.41
C HIS A 283 -30.34 17.75 -3.93
N LEU A 284 -30.29 18.63 -4.94
CA LEU A 284 -31.49 19.17 -5.61
C LEU A 284 -32.35 18.05 -6.20
N VAL A 285 -31.73 17.06 -6.88
CA VAL A 285 -32.44 15.88 -7.38
C VAL A 285 -33.13 15.12 -6.25
N LEU A 286 -32.47 14.92 -5.11
CA LEU A 286 -33.03 14.21 -3.96
C LEU A 286 -34.16 14.99 -3.25
N LEU A 287 -34.17 16.32 -3.38
CA LEU A 287 -35.25 17.19 -2.93
C LEU A 287 -36.39 17.32 -3.95
N GLY A 288 -36.30 16.63 -5.09
CA GLY A 288 -37.30 16.72 -6.16
C GLY A 288 -37.33 18.09 -6.85
N ILE A 289 -36.23 18.85 -6.78
CA ILE A 289 -36.11 20.18 -7.37
C ILE A 289 -35.56 20.05 -8.78
N ASP A 290 -36.37 20.46 -9.76
CA ASP A 290 -35.92 20.57 -11.14
C ASP A 290 -35.04 21.81 -11.32
N TYR A 291 -33.85 21.59 -11.89
CA TYR A 291 -32.89 22.66 -12.16
C TYR A 291 -32.33 22.59 -13.59
N GLU A 292 -31.77 23.71 -14.03
CA GLU A 292 -30.94 23.85 -15.22
C GLU A 292 -29.51 24.17 -14.79
N TYR A 293 -28.54 23.47 -15.37
CA TYR A 293 -27.11 23.66 -15.09
C TYR A 293 -26.50 24.55 -16.16
N GLU A 294 -25.79 25.61 -15.76
CA GLU A 294 -25.16 26.60 -16.64
C GLU A 294 -26.09 27.17 -17.73
N ALA A 295 -27.38 27.31 -17.43
CA ALA A 295 -28.32 27.95 -18.34
C ALA A 295 -28.01 29.46 -18.44
N PRO A 296 -28.19 30.08 -19.62
CA PRO A 296 -28.00 31.52 -19.75
C PRO A 296 -28.95 32.26 -18.82
N TYR A 297 -28.42 33.24 -18.09
CA TYR A 297 -29.21 34.12 -17.23
C TYR A 297 -30.32 34.81 -18.03
N LYS A 298 -31.48 35.03 -17.39
CA LYS A 298 -32.71 35.49 -18.08
C LYS A 298 -32.57 36.83 -18.80
N THR A 299 -31.66 37.68 -18.35
CA THR A 299 -31.33 38.97 -18.97
C THR A 299 -30.03 38.84 -19.77
N ASP A 300 -29.97 39.47 -20.96
CA ASP A 300 -28.74 39.56 -21.74
C ASP A 300 -27.71 40.42 -20.98
N THR A 301 -26.60 39.81 -20.57
CA THR A 301 -25.55 40.48 -19.79
C THR A 301 -24.34 40.85 -20.63
N ARG A 302 -24.37 40.60 -21.94
CA ARG A 302 -23.21 40.83 -22.81
C ARG A 302 -22.92 42.32 -22.95
N THR A 303 -21.72 42.72 -22.58
CA THR A 303 -21.17 44.07 -22.74
C THR A 303 -19.76 44.00 -23.34
N GLU A 304 -19.07 45.13 -23.49
CA GLU A 304 -17.65 45.13 -23.86
C GLU A 304 -16.76 44.50 -22.77
N GLU A 305 -17.20 44.48 -21.51
CA GLU A 305 -16.43 44.00 -20.37
C GLU A 305 -16.83 42.56 -19.92
N TYR A 306 -18.09 42.16 -20.12
CA TYR A 306 -18.64 40.89 -19.65
C TYR A 306 -19.35 40.10 -20.76
N GLY A 307 -19.21 38.77 -20.73
CA GLY A 307 -19.96 37.85 -21.60
C GLY A 307 -21.40 37.60 -21.11
N GLN A 308 -22.08 36.64 -21.76
CA GLN A 308 -23.35 36.14 -21.23
C GLN A 308 -23.07 35.43 -19.90
N TYR A 309 -23.82 35.79 -18.87
CA TYR A 309 -23.75 35.18 -17.56
C TYR A 309 -24.48 33.84 -17.58
N HIS A 310 -23.82 32.82 -17.05
CA HIS A 310 -24.35 31.47 -16.86
C HIS A 310 -24.16 31.11 -15.38
N PRO A 311 -25.19 31.30 -14.53
CA PRO A 311 -25.14 30.82 -13.14
C PRO A 311 -25.00 29.30 -13.09
N ASP A 312 -24.35 28.77 -12.05
CA ASP A 312 -24.13 27.33 -11.91
C ASP A 312 -25.44 26.55 -11.95
N PHE A 313 -26.44 27.01 -11.20
CA PHE A 313 -27.78 26.42 -11.21
C PHE A 313 -28.88 27.47 -11.30
N HIS A 314 -29.93 27.12 -12.04
CA HIS A 314 -31.19 27.85 -12.10
C HIS A 314 -32.34 26.91 -11.71
N ILE A 315 -33.12 27.27 -10.68
CA ILE A 315 -34.28 26.48 -10.26
C ILE A 315 -35.43 26.75 -11.23
N LYS A 316 -35.88 25.71 -11.94
CA LYS A 316 -36.85 25.85 -13.03
C LYS A 316 -38.16 26.48 -12.54
N GLY A 317 -38.66 27.44 -13.31
CA GLY A 317 -39.92 28.12 -13.03
C GLY A 317 -39.85 29.15 -11.89
N THR A 318 -38.64 29.51 -11.45
CA THR A 318 -38.42 30.53 -10.41
C THR A 318 -37.38 31.56 -10.88
N ASP A 319 -37.25 32.66 -10.14
CA ASP A 319 -36.18 33.65 -10.33
C ASP A 319 -35.01 33.41 -9.36
N ILE A 320 -34.80 32.14 -8.96
CA ILE A 320 -33.79 31.73 -7.97
C ILE A 320 -32.65 31.01 -8.68
N TYR A 321 -31.44 31.49 -8.44
CA TYR A 321 -30.20 30.99 -8.99
C TYR A 321 -29.27 30.58 -7.85
N ILE A 322 -28.42 29.58 -8.06
CA ILE A 322 -27.43 29.12 -7.08
C ILE A 322 -26.06 29.24 -7.71
N GLU A 323 -25.12 29.79 -6.94
CA GLU A 323 -23.71 29.93 -7.28
C GLU A 323 -22.86 29.23 -6.23
N TYR A 324 -21.89 28.45 -6.67
CA TYR A 324 -20.91 27.77 -5.85
C TYR A 324 -19.52 28.38 -6.08
N PHE A 325 -19.09 29.18 -5.12
CA PHE A 325 -17.84 29.91 -5.18
C PHE A 325 -16.67 29.13 -4.57
N GLY A 326 -15.60 28.97 -5.34
CA GLY A 326 -14.38 28.25 -4.97
C GLY A 326 -13.45 28.98 -4.00
N ILE A 327 -13.98 29.64 -2.96
CA ILE A 327 -13.20 30.46 -1.99
C ILE A 327 -13.21 29.90 -0.56
N ASP A 328 -12.17 30.23 0.19
CA ASP A 328 -12.02 29.93 1.63
C ASP A 328 -12.75 30.96 2.52
N ARG A 329 -12.68 30.77 3.86
CA ARG A 329 -13.29 31.70 4.84
C ARG A 329 -12.75 33.13 4.78
N ASN A 330 -11.53 33.30 4.30
CA ASN A 330 -10.87 34.60 4.17
C ASN A 330 -11.14 35.25 2.81
N GLY A 331 -11.90 34.58 1.93
CA GLY A 331 -12.21 35.04 0.58
C GLY A 331 -11.10 34.78 -0.43
N ASN A 332 -10.13 33.92 -0.11
CA ASN A 332 -9.08 33.52 -1.02
C ASN A 332 -9.56 32.37 -1.91
N VAL A 333 -9.20 32.41 -3.18
CA VAL A 333 -9.37 31.26 -4.09
C VAL A 333 -8.30 30.19 -3.81
N ALA A 334 -8.49 28.98 -4.33
CA ALA A 334 -7.48 27.91 -4.22
C ALA A 334 -6.10 28.41 -4.72
N GLN A 335 -5.02 28.01 -4.04
CA GLN A 335 -3.66 28.53 -4.28
C GLN A 335 -3.17 28.39 -5.74
N PHE A 336 -3.73 27.42 -6.46
CA PHE A 336 -3.40 27.18 -7.85
C PHE A 336 -4.11 28.08 -8.86
N MET A 337 -5.18 28.78 -8.47
CA MET A 337 -5.93 29.64 -9.38
C MET A 337 -5.13 30.89 -9.72
N ARG A 338 -5.11 31.27 -11.01
CA ARG A 338 -4.40 32.45 -11.51
C ARG A 338 -5.39 33.50 -12.01
N SER A 339 -5.01 34.77 -11.87
CA SER A 339 -5.78 35.90 -12.39
C SER A 339 -5.75 35.90 -13.93
N SER A 340 -6.90 36.11 -14.56
CA SER A 340 -7.02 36.19 -16.02
C SER A 340 -6.52 37.54 -16.56
N LYS A 341 -6.56 38.59 -15.73
CA LYS A 341 -6.15 39.96 -16.08
C LYS A 341 -4.76 40.35 -15.55
N GLY A 342 -4.09 39.46 -14.80
CA GLY A 342 -2.85 39.73 -14.08
C GLY A 342 -3.11 40.53 -12.80
N GLY A 343 -2.62 40.04 -11.65
CA GLY A 343 -2.92 40.61 -10.33
C GLY A 343 -3.23 39.54 -9.29
N ASP A 344 -3.84 39.92 -8.16
CA ASP A 344 -4.31 38.97 -7.13
C ASP A 344 -5.57 38.22 -7.64
N PRO A 345 -5.49 36.89 -7.85
CA PRO A 345 -6.63 36.08 -8.29
C PRO A 345 -7.84 36.19 -7.35
N SER A 346 -7.60 36.38 -6.04
CA SER A 346 -8.66 36.52 -5.05
C SER A 346 -9.37 37.86 -5.15
N GLU A 347 -8.69 38.92 -5.60
CA GLU A 347 -9.31 40.23 -5.85
C GLU A 347 -10.20 40.19 -7.11
N GLU A 348 -9.72 39.59 -8.20
CA GLU A 348 -10.51 39.41 -9.42
C GLU A 348 -11.77 38.57 -9.16
N TYR A 349 -11.64 37.49 -8.40
CA TYR A 349 -12.76 36.62 -8.06
C TYR A 349 -13.79 37.32 -7.17
N ARG A 350 -13.35 38.10 -6.17
CA ARG A 350 -14.24 38.93 -5.34
C ARG A 350 -15.01 39.97 -6.15
N ASN A 351 -14.36 40.63 -7.11
CA ASN A 351 -15.02 41.59 -7.99
C ASN A 351 -16.09 40.92 -8.86
N SER A 352 -15.84 39.70 -9.33
CA SER A 352 -16.84 38.89 -10.05
C SER A 352 -18.08 38.59 -9.18
N ILE A 353 -17.88 38.21 -7.91
CA ILE A 353 -18.99 37.97 -6.96
C ILE A 353 -19.83 39.25 -6.76
N GLU A 354 -19.20 40.39 -6.52
CA GLU A 354 -19.90 41.68 -6.34
C GLU A 354 -20.68 42.12 -7.58
N TRP A 355 -20.11 41.88 -8.78
CA TRP A 355 -20.82 42.11 -10.03
C TRP A 355 -22.07 41.24 -10.15
N LYS A 356 -21.98 39.93 -9.84
CA LYS A 356 -23.14 39.03 -9.82
C LYS A 356 -24.19 39.49 -8.81
N ARG A 357 -23.81 39.85 -7.58
CA ARG A 357 -24.72 40.41 -6.57
C ARG A 357 -25.47 41.64 -7.08
N SER A 358 -24.74 42.59 -7.68
CA SER A 358 -25.31 43.81 -8.25
C SER A 358 -26.28 43.52 -9.40
N LEU A 359 -25.94 42.56 -10.26
CA LEU A 359 -26.76 42.13 -11.38
C LEU A 359 -28.08 41.51 -10.90
N HIS A 360 -28.03 40.61 -9.93
CA HIS A 360 -29.22 39.98 -9.35
C HIS A 360 -30.13 41.01 -8.67
N ALA A 361 -29.54 41.94 -7.89
CA ALA A 361 -30.27 43.03 -7.26
C ALA A 361 -30.98 43.94 -8.30
N ALA A 362 -30.29 44.31 -9.37
CA ALA A 362 -30.84 45.17 -10.43
C ALA A 362 -31.96 44.50 -11.24
N ASN A 363 -31.96 43.17 -11.34
CA ASN A 363 -32.95 42.40 -12.11
C ASN A 363 -34.04 41.75 -11.24
N HIS A 364 -34.06 42.08 -9.93
CA HIS A 364 -35.01 41.53 -8.95
C HIS A 364 -35.05 39.99 -8.93
N THR A 365 -33.90 39.35 -9.05
CA THR A 365 -33.74 37.90 -8.91
C THR A 365 -33.00 37.56 -7.62
N MET A 366 -33.08 36.29 -7.23
CA MET A 366 -32.41 35.77 -6.03
C MET A 366 -31.16 34.99 -6.43
N MET A 367 -30.06 35.23 -5.72
CA MET A 367 -28.85 34.41 -5.80
C MET A 367 -28.59 33.77 -4.44
N ILE A 368 -28.62 32.45 -4.39
CA ILE A 368 -28.15 31.66 -3.24
C ILE A 368 -26.65 31.48 -3.43
N GLU A 369 -25.88 31.97 -2.47
CA GLU A 369 -24.42 31.90 -2.50
C GLU A 369 -23.92 30.77 -1.61
N LEU A 370 -23.21 29.82 -2.21
CA LEU A 370 -22.56 28.72 -1.53
C LEU A 370 -21.05 28.79 -1.77
N PHE A 371 -20.26 28.25 -0.84
CA PHE A 371 -18.81 28.42 -0.84
C PHE A 371 -18.08 27.10 -0.58
N ALA A 372 -16.88 26.96 -1.16
CA ALA A 372 -16.05 25.76 -0.98
C ALA A 372 -15.71 25.46 0.48
N TYR A 373 -15.42 26.47 1.31
CA TYR A 373 -15.19 26.23 2.75
C TYR A 373 -16.40 25.62 3.45
N GLN A 374 -17.63 25.94 3.00
CA GLN A 374 -18.84 25.35 3.55
C GLN A 374 -18.94 23.86 3.21
N ARG A 375 -18.34 23.42 2.11
CA ARG A 375 -18.24 22.01 1.72
C ARG A 375 -17.19 21.27 2.53
N SER A 376 -16.00 21.85 2.72
CA SER A 376 -14.93 21.27 3.56
C SER A 376 -15.36 21.17 5.03
N GLU A 377 -16.04 22.20 5.54
CA GLU A 377 -16.72 22.17 6.84
C GLU A 377 -18.02 21.41 6.81
N GLY A 378 -18.50 21.11 5.60
CA GLY A 378 -19.70 20.46 5.05
C GLY A 378 -21.05 20.76 5.71
N ASN A 379 -21.21 22.00 6.12
CA ASN A 379 -22.51 22.59 6.35
C ASN A 379 -23.14 23.10 5.03
N LEU A 380 -22.47 22.93 3.88
CA LEU A 380 -22.91 23.35 2.53
C LEU A 380 -24.40 23.03 2.28
N LEU A 381 -24.79 21.76 2.44
CA LEU A 381 -26.15 21.31 2.12
C LEU A 381 -27.16 21.77 3.17
N ASP A 382 -26.77 21.85 4.45
CA ASP A 382 -27.62 22.41 5.51
C ASP A 382 -27.91 23.90 5.27
N ILE A 383 -26.93 24.63 4.71
CA ILE A 383 -27.07 26.04 4.33
C ILE A 383 -27.97 26.15 3.10
N LEU A 384 -27.76 25.31 2.09
CA LEU A 384 -28.62 25.24 0.92
C LEU A 384 -30.08 24.97 1.32
N ASP A 385 -30.34 23.99 2.19
CA ASP A 385 -31.68 23.68 2.68
C ASP A 385 -32.34 24.90 3.34
N LYS A 386 -31.63 25.59 4.22
CA LYS A 386 -32.14 26.81 4.89
C LYS A 386 -32.45 27.93 3.90
N GLU A 387 -31.61 28.13 2.88
CA GLU A 387 -31.86 29.17 1.87
C GLU A 387 -33.03 28.79 0.96
N LEU A 388 -33.16 27.51 0.56
CA LEU A 388 -34.32 27.02 -0.20
C LEU A 388 -35.63 27.19 0.59
N GLU A 389 -35.62 26.87 1.88
CA GLU A 389 -36.77 27.07 2.79
C GLU A 389 -37.14 28.55 2.94
N LYS A 390 -36.14 29.40 3.19
CA LYS A 390 -36.30 30.85 3.32
C LYS A 390 -36.93 31.47 2.07
N HIS A 391 -36.59 30.95 0.89
CA HIS A 391 -37.14 31.39 -0.39
C HIS A 391 -38.39 30.61 -0.83
N LYS A 392 -38.94 29.76 0.03
CA LYS A 392 -40.17 28.99 -0.19
C LYS A 392 -40.14 28.16 -1.49
N VAL A 393 -38.99 27.63 -1.84
CA VAL A 393 -38.87 26.68 -2.95
C VAL A 393 -39.69 25.44 -2.61
N ALA A 394 -40.51 24.97 -3.54
CA ALA A 394 -41.28 23.75 -3.34
C ALA A 394 -40.32 22.54 -3.33
N MET A 395 -40.19 21.89 -2.18
CA MET A 395 -39.34 20.71 -2.00
C MET A 395 -40.21 19.48 -1.79
N HIS A 396 -39.90 18.42 -2.54
CA HIS A 396 -40.47 17.10 -2.34
C HIS A 396 -39.35 16.12 -2.05
N GLN A 397 -38.97 16.03 -0.77
CA GLN A 397 -37.90 15.14 -0.34
C GLN A 397 -38.28 13.69 -0.67
N MET A 398 -37.45 13.06 -1.50
CA MET A 398 -37.61 11.64 -1.81
C MET A 398 -37.57 10.83 -0.52
N THR A 399 -38.39 9.79 -0.46
CA THR A 399 -38.24 8.79 0.59
C THR A 399 -36.85 8.13 0.47
N PRO A 400 -36.27 7.62 1.57
CA PRO A 400 -34.98 6.93 1.49
C PRO A 400 -34.95 5.77 0.49
N ALA A 401 -36.09 5.09 0.27
CA ALA A 401 -36.21 4.04 -0.72
C ALA A 401 -36.15 4.57 -2.17
N GLU A 402 -36.87 5.64 -2.48
CA GLU A 402 -36.84 6.29 -3.80
C GLU A 402 -35.44 6.84 -4.10
N ALA A 403 -34.81 7.50 -3.13
CA ALA A 403 -33.44 7.98 -3.22
C ALA A 403 -32.47 6.84 -3.52
N TYR A 404 -32.58 5.71 -2.82
CA TYR A 404 -31.72 4.55 -3.04
C TYR A 404 -31.86 3.99 -4.46
N SER A 405 -33.10 3.80 -4.93
CA SER A 405 -33.38 3.35 -6.31
C SER A 405 -32.82 4.32 -7.35
N ARG A 406 -32.90 5.63 -7.08
CA ARG A 406 -32.36 6.68 -7.96
C ARG A 406 -30.83 6.66 -8.00
N ILE A 407 -30.17 6.52 -6.86
CA ILE A 407 -28.70 6.53 -6.71
C ILE A 407 -28.07 5.30 -7.38
N THR A 408 -28.65 4.14 -7.12
CA THR A 408 -28.12 2.87 -7.65
C THR A 408 -28.51 2.65 -9.10
N GLY A 409 -29.68 3.14 -9.54
CA GLY A 409 -30.17 2.88 -10.89
C GLY A 409 -30.34 1.37 -11.19
N GLY A 410 -30.50 0.55 -10.14
CA GLY A 410 -30.51 -0.91 -10.23
C GLY A 410 -29.12 -1.58 -10.31
N ASP A 411 -28.03 -0.82 -10.16
CA ASP A 411 -26.66 -1.32 -10.12
C ASP A 411 -26.18 -1.53 -8.67
N ASP A 412 -25.89 -2.78 -8.31
CA ASP A 412 -25.44 -3.16 -6.97
C ASP A 412 -23.93 -2.93 -6.75
N ARG A 413 -23.13 -2.63 -7.79
CA ARG A 413 -21.67 -2.48 -7.66
C ARG A 413 -21.23 -1.46 -6.60
N PRO A 414 -21.87 -0.28 -6.43
CA PRO A 414 -21.53 0.65 -5.36
C PRO A 414 -21.76 0.06 -3.95
N LEU A 415 -22.84 -0.71 -3.78
CA LEU A 415 -23.11 -1.41 -2.51
C LEU A 415 -22.06 -2.51 -2.27
N GLU A 416 -21.69 -3.28 -3.30
CA GLU A 416 -20.64 -4.30 -3.20
C GLU A 416 -19.28 -3.69 -2.83
N LEU A 417 -18.97 -2.50 -3.35
CA LEU A 417 -17.77 -1.76 -2.96
C LEU A 417 -17.81 -1.37 -1.47
N LEU A 418 -18.94 -0.83 -0.99
CA LEU A 418 -19.12 -0.51 0.43
C LEU A 418 -18.98 -1.75 1.33
N VAL A 419 -19.62 -2.87 0.95
CA VAL A 419 -19.50 -4.16 1.65
C VAL A 419 -18.05 -4.60 1.74
N SER A 420 -17.31 -4.52 0.63
CA SER A 420 -15.89 -4.85 0.61
C SER A 420 -15.07 -3.94 1.50
N GLN A 421 -15.33 -2.63 1.51
CA GLN A 421 -14.62 -1.68 2.39
C GLN A 421 -14.90 -1.97 3.87
N ILE A 422 -16.16 -2.22 4.24
CA ILE A 422 -16.52 -2.56 5.63
C ILE A 422 -15.88 -3.88 6.05
N THR A 423 -15.87 -4.89 5.18
CA THR A 423 -15.20 -6.18 5.44
C THR A 423 -13.72 -5.97 5.73
N THR A 424 -13.02 -5.19 4.90
CA THR A 424 -11.61 -4.86 5.10
C THR A 424 -11.40 -4.06 6.40
N ALA A 425 -12.25 -3.07 6.68
CA ALA A 425 -12.17 -2.26 7.89
C ALA A 425 -12.32 -3.10 9.16
N ILE A 426 -13.26 -4.06 9.19
CA ILE A 426 -13.43 -5.00 10.33
C ILE A 426 -12.11 -5.73 10.60
N GLY A 427 -11.50 -6.33 9.57
CA GLY A 427 -10.23 -7.05 9.70
C GLY A 427 -9.10 -6.15 10.19
N LEU A 428 -8.93 -4.97 9.58
CA LEU A 428 -7.88 -4.02 9.96
C LEU A 428 -8.04 -3.50 11.40
N ILE A 429 -9.27 -3.17 11.82
CA ILE A 429 -9.56 -2.74 13.21
C ILE A 429 -9.19 -3.87 14.17
N LYS A 430 -9.62 -5.11 13.91
CA LYS A 430 -9.31 -6.25 14.77
C LYS A 430 -7.81 -6.55 14.83
N SER A 431 -7.08 -6.34 13.73
CA SER A 431 -5.63 -6.53 13.69
C SER A 431 -4.85 -5.63 14.65
N THR A 432 -5.44 -4.50 15.08
CA THR A 432 -4.83 -3.59 16.07
C THR A 432 -4.85 -4.14 17.50
N GLY A 433 -5.73 -5.09 17.79
CA GLY A 433 -6.00 -5.55 19.15
C GLY A 433 -6.63 -4.50 20.09
N LYS A 434 -7.01 -3.32 19.58
CA LYS A 434 -7.66 -2.24 20.33
C LYS A 434 -9.18 -2.27 20.18
N LEU A 435 -9.88 -1.60 21.09
CA LEU A 435 -11.32 -1.35 20.94
C LEU A 435 -11.58 -0.42 19.74
N PRO A 436 -12.66 -0.64 18.96
CA PRO A 436 -13.00 0.23 17.84
C PRO A 436 -13.08 1.71 18.23
N SER A 437 -13.65 2.03 19.40
CA SER A 437 -13.73 3.41 19.91
C SER A 437 -12.37 4.10 20.04
N SER A 438 -11.34 3.35 20.45
CA SER A 438 -9.97 3.87 20.56
C SER A 438 -9.36 4.09 19.18
N VAL A 439 -9.57 3.15 18.25
CA VAL A 439 -9.11 3.28 16.86
C VAL A 439 -9.77 4.49 16.17
N PHE A 440 -11.08 4.69 16.36
CA PHE A 440 -11.79 5.83 15.80
C PHE A 440 -11.40 7.16 16.43
N ALA A 441 -10.94 7.19 17.68
CA ALA A 441 -10.44 8.40 18.30
C ALA A 441 -9.12 8.86 17.66
N GLU A 442 -8.21 7.93 17.36
CA GLU A 442 -6.94 8.19 16.65
C GLU A 442 -7.17 8.70 15.22
N ILE A 443 -8.33 8.39 14.62
CA ILE A 443 -8.70 8.73 13.25
C ILE A 443 -9.31 10.15 13.10
N LYS A 444 -9.69 10.84 14.18
CA LYS A 444 -10.49 12.09 14.07
C LYS A 444 -9.72 13.35 13.64
N ASP A 445 -8.40 13.31 13.54
CA ASP A 445 -7.54 14.48 13.25
C ASP A 445 -7.19 14.66 11.74
N CYS A 446 -8.01 14.16 10.81
CA CYS A 446 -7.73 14.20 9.36
C CYS A 446 -8.65 15.11 8.52
N GLY A 447 -8.17 15.51 7.33
CA GLY A 447 -8.86 16.42 6.40
C GLY A 447 -10.20 15.91 5.86
N SER A 448 -10.41 14.57 5.77
CA SER A 448 -11.66 13.96 5.28
C SER A 448 -12.59 13.50 6.41
N ARG A 449 -12.68 14.28 7.50
CA ARG A 449 -13.41 13.93 8.73
C ARG A 449 -14.85 13.43 8.51
N ARG A 450 -15.54 13.96 7.51
CA ARG A 450 -16.97 13.72 7.26
C ARG A 450 -17.27 12.37 6.65
N ALA A 451 -16.57 12.02 5.58
CA ALA A 451 -16.69 10.71 4.94
C ALA A 451 -16.33 9.58 5.93
N VAL A 452 -15.29 9.83 6.75
CA VAL A 452 -14.87 8.91 7.81
C VAL A 452 -15.93 8.77 8.90
N GLU A 453 -16.48 9.88 9.42
CA GLU A 453 -17.55 9.85 10.42
C GLU A 453 -18.82 9.15 9.90
N ARG A 454 -19.21 9.39 8.64
CA ARG A 454 -20.33 8.68 8.00
C ARG A 454 -20.05 7.19 7.89
N MET A 455 -18.86 6.81 7.42
CA MET A 455 -18.45 5.42 7.34
C MET A 455 -18.45 4.74 8.72
N ILE A 456 -17.99 5.41 9.78
CA ILE A 456 -18.03 4.87 11.16
C ILE A 456 -19.48 4.59 11.59
N ARG A 457 -20.42 5.49 11.29
CA ARG A 457 -21.85 5.31 11.62
C ARG A 457 -22.49 4.14 10.87
N ILE A 458 -22.02 3.84 9.66
CA ILE A 458 -22.44 2.65 8.89
C ILE A 458 -21.76 1.40 9.46
N LEU A 459 -20.45 1.45 9.73
CA LEU A 459 -19.63 0.32 10.16
C LEU A 459 -19.98 -0.20 11.56
N ASN A 460 -20.08 0.68 12.57
CA ASN A 460 -20.28 0.31 13.98
C ASN A 460 -21.41 -0.71 14.20
N PRO A 461 -22.65 -0.44 13.74
CA PRO A 461 -23.74 -1.38 13.93
C PRO A 461 -23.49 -2.75 13.27
N VAL A 462 -22.75 -2.79 12.16
CA VAL A 462 -22.39 -4.05 11.47
C VAL A 462 -21.28 -4.78 12.24
N TYR A 463 -20.28 -4.05 12.72
CA TYR A 463 -19.19 -4.59 13.54
C TYR A 463 -19.73 -5.19 14.84
N ASP A 464 -20.61 -4.47 15.55
CA ASP A 464 -21.23 -4.94 16.80
C ASP A 464 -22.07 -6.20 16.56
N ALA A 465 -22.82 -6.26 15.46
CA ALA A 465 -23.58 -7.45 15.08
C ALA A 465 -22.67 -8.63 14.75
N TYR A 466 -21.54 -8.40 14.08
CA TYR A 466 -20.54 -9.43 13.79
C TYR A 466 -19.93 -9.98 15.09
N GLN A 467 -19.51 -9.11 16.01
CA GLN A 467 -18.96 -9.53 17.32
C GLN A 467 -19.99 -10.26 18.18
N ALA A 468 -21.24 -9.77 18.22
CA ALA A 468 -22.32 -10.44 18.93
C ALA A 468 -22.59 -11.84 18.35
N ARG A 469 -22.51 -11.98 17.02
CA ARG A 469 -22.70 -13.24 16.31
C ARG A 469 -21.59 -14.25 16.64
N LEU A 470 -20.33 -13.81 16.72
CA LEU A 470 -19.21 -14.64 17.17
C LEU A 470 -19.40 -15.08 18.63
N ALA A 471 -19.69 -14.13 19.52
CA ALA A 471 -19.89 -14.40 20.95
C ALA A 471 -21.05 -15.36 21.22
N SER A 472 -22.16 -15.25 20.48
CA SER A 472 -23.34 -16.10 20.67
C SER A 472 -23.11 -17.59 20.34
N GLU A 473 -22.10 -17.90 19.52
CA GLU A 473 -21.76 -19.28 19.13
C GLU A 473 -20.46 -19.78 19.79
N ASP A 474 -19.86 -18.97 20.67
CA ASP A 474 -18.53 -19.21 21.25
C ASP A 474 -17.47 -19.45 20.16
N GLU A 475 -17.57 -18.66 19.09
CA GLU A 475 -16.64 -18.68 17.96
C GLU A 475 -15.69 -17.49 18.01
N ILE A 476 -14.51 -17.66 17.41
CA ILE A 476 -13.53 -16.60 17.19
C ILE A 476 -13.12 -16.58 15.71
N ASP A 477 -12.71 -15.43 15.21
CA ASP A 477 -12.05 -15.33 13.90
C ASP A 477 -10.52 -15.37 14.00
N PHE A 478 -9.85 -15.24 12.86
CA PHE A 478 -8.39 -15.33 12.79
C PHE A 478 -7.68 -14.19 13.51
N GLU A 479 -8.24 -12.97 13.53
CA GLU A 479 -7.61 -11.86 14.24
C GLU A 479 -7.82 -12.00 15.75
N ASP A 480 -9.01 -12.43 16.19
CA ASP A 480 -9.27 -12.78 17.59
C ASP A 480 -8.29 -13.84 18.08
N MET A 481 -8.08 -14.89 17.29
CA MET A 481 -7.16 -15.99 17.61
C MET A 481 -5.72 -15.48 17.86
N LEU A 482 -5.22 -14.58 17.03
CA LEU A 482 -3.87 -14.02 17.19
C LEU A 482 -3.79 -13.09 18.42
N ASN A 483 -4.80 -12.24 18.62
CA ASN A 483 -4.85 -11.33 19.76
C ASN A 483 -4.99 -12.08 21.10
N GLU A 484 -5.85 -13.10 21.15
CA GLU A 484 -6.03 -13.91 22.35
C GLU A 484 -4.80 -14.76 22.67
N SER A 485 -4.18 -15.37 21.65
CA SER A 485 -2.95 -16.13 21.88
C SER A 485 -1.82 -15.23 22.40
N ALA A 486 -1.66 -14.02 21.83
CA ALA A 486 -0.70 -13.04 22.33
C ALA A 486 -1.01 -12.63 23.79
N ARG A 487 -2.29 -12.49 24.15
CA ARG A 487 -2.71 -12.23 25.54
C ARG A 487 -2.37 -13.39 26.47
N TYR A 488 -2.66 -14.63 26.09
CA TYR A 488 -2.36 -15.80 26.93
C TYR A 488 -0.86 -16.03 27.16
N VAL A 489 -0.02 -15.71 26.18
CA VAL A 489 1.44 -15.74 26.36
C VAL A 489 1.88 -14.68 27.37
N ARG A 490 1.38 -13.43 27.25
CA ARG A 490 1.70 -12.34 28.21
C ARG A 490 1.23 -12.63 29.63
N GLU A 491 0.10 -13.32 29.78
CA GLU A 491 -0.44 -13.76 31.07
C GLU A 491 0.30 -14.97 31.66
N GLY A 492 1.31 -15.53 30.98
CA GLY A 492 2.05 -16.71 31.43
C GLY A 492 1.24 -18.01 31.34
N ARG A 493 0.08 -18.01 30.70
CA ARG A 493 -0.80 -19.18 30.52
C ARG A 493 -0.32 -20.13 29.41
N PHE A 494 0.67 -19.71 28.66
CA PHE A 494 1.42 -20.55 27.73
C PHE A 494 2.91 -20.27 27.94
N GLN A 495 3.69 -21.33 28.20
CA GLN A 495 5.14 -21.23 28.30
C GLN A 495 5.79 -21.74 27.02
N SER A 496 6.50 -20.85 26.34
CA SER A 496 7.26 -21.20 25.13
C SER A 496 8.51 -22.02 25.51
N SER A 497 8.65 -23.21 24.94
CA SER A 497 9.87 -24.03 25.02
C SER A 497 10.89 -23.70 23.92
N TYR A 498 10.54 -22.81 22.98
CA TYR A 498 11.38 -22.52 21.83
C TYR A 498 12.59 -21.68 22.23
N LYS A 499 13.77 -22.10 21.77
CA LYS A 499 15.03 -21.35 21.85
C LYS A 499 15.31 -20.55 20.58
N TRP A 500 14.66 -20.91 19.47
CA TRP A 500 14.77 -20.24 18.18
C TRP A 500 13.38 -20.02 17.58
N ILE A 501 13.13 -18.81 17.10
CA ILE A 501 11.96 -18.47 16.30
C ILE A 501 12.46 -17.99 14.94
N VAL A 502 12.13 -18.74 13.90
CA VAL A 502 12.57 -18.54 12.54
C VAL A 502 11.36 -18.17 11.68
N ILE A 503 11.40 -17.03 11.00
CA ILE A 503 10.28 -16.54 10.19
C ILE A 503 10.71 -16.40 8.73
N ASP A 504 9.98 -17.08 7.84
CA ASP A 504 10.07 -16.87 6.39
C ASP A 504 9.09 -15.79 5.94
N GLU A 505 9.42 -15.10 4.84
CA GLU A 505 8.63 -14.00 4.25
C GLU A 505 8.24 -12.89 5.25
N TYR A 506 9.18 -12.49 6.11
CA TYR A 506 8.96 -11.54 7.20
C TYR A 506 8.39 -10.16 6.76
N GLN A 507 8.53 -9.79 5.48
CA GLN A 507 7.90 -8.58 4.95
C GLN A 507 6.35 -8.60 4.93
N ASP A 508 5.73 -9.76 5.14
CA ASP A 508 4.26 -9.93 5.11
C ASP A 508 3.63 -9.91 6.52
N ILE A 509 4.39 -9.55 7.56
CA ILE A 509 3.89 -9.46 8.95
C ILE A 509 2.80 -8.39 9.08
N SER A 510 1.71 -8.76 9.75
CA SER A 510 0.63 -7.84 10.18
C SER A 510 0.78 -7.48 11.65
N ARG A 511 0.04 -6.46 12.12
CA ARG A 511 0.04 -6.00 13.52
C ARG A 511 -0.23 -7.13 14.53
N SER A 512 -1.29 -7.90 14.33
CA SER A 512 -1.65 -9.04 15.19
C SER A 512 -0.58 -10.14 15.22
N ARG A 513 0.04 -10.46 14.08
CA ARG A 513 1.16 -11.42 14.02
C ARG A 513 2.38 -10.89 14.76
N TYR A 514 2.70 -9.62 14.60
CA TYR A 514 3.76 -8.96 15.36
C TYR A 514 3.49 -9.02 16.87
N HIS A 515 2.27 -8.70 17.32
CA HIS A 515 1.91 -8.78 18.74
C HIS A 515 2.10 -10.19 19.32
N LEU A 516 1.75 -11.23 18.56
CA LEU A 516 2.01 -12.61 18.98
C LEU A 516 3.52 -12.92 19.04
N LEU A 517 4.31 -12.55 18.03
CA LEU A 517 5.76 -12.73 18.06
C LEU A 517 6.39 -12.00 19.24
N ARG A 518 5.97 -10.76 19.49
CA ARG A 518 6.47 -9.92 20.58
C ARG A 518 6.16 -10.57 21.92
N ALA A 519 4.92 -11.04 22.12
CA ALA A 519 4.56 -11.77 23.34
C ALA A 519 5.43 -13.02 23.56
N LEU A 520 5.65 -13.83 22.51
CA LEU A 520 6.53 -15.00 22.61
C LEU A 520 7.96 -14.63 22.96
N ARG A 521 8.51 -13.58 22.32
CA ARG A 521 9.86 -13.09 22.57
C ARG A 521 10.04 -12.44 23.94
N ASP A 522 9.03 -11.79 24.48
CA ASP A 522 9.09 -11.22 25.83
C ASP A 522 8.95 -12.31 26.90
N SER A 523 8.30 -13.44 26.57
CA SER A 523 8.12 -14.58 27.49
C SER A 523 9.31 -15.53 27.59
N SER A 524 10.26 -15.49 26.63
CA SER A 524 11.42 -16.39 26.61
C SER A 524 12.65 -15.75 25.96
N ASP A 525 13.83 -16.31 26.23
CA ASP A 525 15.09 -15.81 25.65
C ASP A 525 15.38 -16.32 24.23
N ALA A 526 14.33 -16.61 23.45
CA ALA A 526 14.45 -17.22 22.13
C ALA A 526 15.17 -16.34 21.10
N ARG A 527 16.13 -16.86 20.35
CA ARG A 527 16.76 -16.11 19.26
C ARG A 527 15.79 -15.94 18.08
N LEU A 528 15.80 -14.76 17.46
CA LEU A 528 14.95 -14.39 16.34
C LEU A 528 15.75 -14.39 15.03
N PHE A 529 15.30 -15.16 14.04
CA PHE A 529 15.88 -15.17 12.69
C PHE A 529 14.79 -14.91 11.65
N CYS A 530 14.76 -13.69 11.13
CA CYS A 530 13.77 -13.24 10.15
C CYS A 530 14.41 -13.18 8.77
N VAL A 531 13.76 -13.79 7.77
CA VAL A 531 14.17 -13.67 6.37
C VAL A 531 13.06 -12.98 5.60
N GLY A 532 13.39 -11.96 4.81
CA GLY A 532 12.39 -11.22 4.06
C GLY A 532 12.93 -10.42 2.89
N ASP A 533 12.01 -10.00 2.02
CA ASP A 533 12.27 -9.15 0.86
C ASP A 533 11.20 -8.06 0.79
N ASP A 534 11.52 -6.85 1.24
CA ASP A 534 10.61 -5.69 1.23
C ASP A 534 10.11 -5.33 -0.18
N TRP A 535 10.85 -5.68 -1.24
CA TRP A 535 10.41 -5.44 -2.62
C TRP A 535 9.28 -6.38 -3.05
N GLN A 536 8.99 -7.42 -2.26
CA GLN A 536 7.87 -8.34 -2.46
C GLN A 536 6.72 -8.12 -1.46
N SER A 537 6.74 -7.07 -0.64
CA SER A 537 5.62 -6.74 0.25
C SER A 537 4.45 -6.14 -0.55
N ILE A 538 3.41 -6.95 -0.79
CA ILE A 538 2.25 -6.64 -1.66
C ILE A 538 0.90 -7.02 -1.02
N TYR A 539 0.86 -7.10 0.31
CA TYR A 539 -0.33 -7.48 1.08
C TYR A 539 -0.75 -6.39 2.07
N ARG A 540 -0.46 -5.11 1.77
CA ARG A 540 -0.82 -3.99 2.65
C ARG A 540 -2.32 -3.95 2.87
N PHE A 541 -3.10 -4.20 1.81
CA PHE A 541 -4.57 -4.28 1.90
C PHE A 541 -5.11 -5.35 2.87
N ASN A 542 -4.31 -6.37 3.21
CA ASN A 542 -4.62 -7.39 4.22
C ASN A 542 -4.03 -7.06 5.61
N GLY A 543 -3.55 -5.83 5.81
CA GLY A 543 -2.97 -5.37 7.07
C GLY A 543 -1.49 -5.74 7.27
N SER A 544 -0.79 -6.24 6.24
CA SER A 544 0.67 -6.39 6.31
C SER A 544 1.34 -5.02 6.33
N ASP A 545 2.33 -4.86 7.19
CA ASP A 545 3.04 -3.61 7.38
C ASP A 545 4.51 -3.78 7.03
N VAL A 546 4.93 -3.16 5.92
CA VAL A 546 6.32 -3.19 5.46
C VAL A 546 7.26 -2.50 6.45
N GLY A 547 6.75 -1.63 7.33
CA GLY A 547 7.52 -0.98 8.38
C GLY A 547 8.23 -1.99 9.29
N TYR A 548 7.65 -3.17 9.53
CA TYR A 548 8.29 -4.19 10.36
C TYR A 548 9.63 -4.67 9.82
N ILE A 549 9.82 -4.68 8.49
CA ILE A 549 11.09 -5.04 7.86
C ILE A 549 11.99 -3.81 7.61
N LEU A 550 11.41 -2.65 7.27
CA LEU A 550 12.18 -1.42 7.01
C LEU A 550 12.81 -0.87 8.28
N ASP A 551 12.07 -0.86 9.39
CA ASP A 551 12.47 -0.31 10.69
C ASP A 551 12.70 -1.42 11.71
N PHE A 552 13.32 -2.52 11.32
CA PHE A 552 13.43 -3.74 12.14
C PHE A 552 13.94 -3.48 13.58
N GLU A 553 14.97 -2.64 13.71
CA GLU A 553 15.56 -2.31 15.01
C GLU A 553 14.62 -1.49 15.91
N ARG A 554 13.68 -0.72 15.34
CA ARG A 554 12.65 -0.04 16.12
C ARG A 554 11.75 -1.02 16.87
N TYR A 555 11.51 -2.20 16.28
CA TYR A 555 10.59 -3.20 16.82
C TYR A 555 11.26 -4.26 17.71
N TRP A 556 12.53 -4.58 17.44
CA TRP A 556 13.27 -5.65 18.11
C TRP A 556 14.49 -5.17 18.90
N GLY A 557 14.87 -3.90 18.80
CA GLY A 557 16.12 -3.36 19.31
C GLY A 557 17.29 -3.63 18.38
N ALA A 558 18.50 -3.28 18.82
CA ALA A 558 19.74 -3.47 18.06
C ALA A 558 19.85 -4.90 17.50
N SER A 559 20.17 -5.01 16.21
CA SER A 559 20.07 -6.26 15.45
C SER A 559 21.20 -6.46 14.44
N ALA A 560 21.54 -7.70 14.13
CA ALA A 560 22.41 -7.98 12.99
C ALA A 560 21.59 -8.01 11.69
N ILE A 561 21.97 -7.15 10.74
CA ILE A 561 21.40 -7.10 9.40
C ILE A 561 22.32 -7.81 8.43
N CYS A 562 21.91 -8.98 7.95
CA CYS A 562 22.60 -9.75 6.92
C CYS A 562 21.92 -9.58 5.56
N ARG A 563 22.65 -9.78 4.47
CA ARG A 563 22.14 -9.58 3.11
C ARG A 563 22.46 -10.78 2.23
N ILE A 564 21.47 -11.30 1.51
CA ILE A 564 21.62 -12.34 0.49
C ILE A 564 21.13 -11.81 -0.86
N GLU A 565 22.08 -11.43 -1.71
CA GLU A 565 21.84 -10.60 -2.90
C GLU A 565 22.11 -11.33 -4.22
N THR A 566 22.64 -12.55 -4.18
CA THR A 566 22.84 -13.41 -5.35
C THR A 566 21.53 -14.11 -5.72
N THR A 567 20.92 -13.80 -6.87
CA THR A 567 19.75 -14.50 -7.39
C THR A 567 20.12 -15.66 -8.30
N TYR A 568 19.42 -16.78 -8.12
CA TYR A 568 19.55 -18.01 -8.91
C TYR A 568 18.33 -18.26 -9.82
N ARG A 569 17.36 -17.33 -9.83
CA ARG A 569 16.07 -17.52 -10.53
C ARG A 569 16.11 -17.08 -11.99
N PHE A 570 16.58 -15.86 -12.25
CA PHE A 570 16.47 -15.17 -13.55
C PHE A 570 17.78 -14.51 -13.96
N SER A 571 17.86 -14.17 -15.25
CA SER A 571 19.06 -13.61 -15.89
C SER A 571 19.45 -12.22 -15.37
N GLY A 572 20.68 -11.81 -15.71
CA GLY A 572 21.14 -10.44 -15.49
C GLY A 572 20.27 -9.36 -16.16
N ASP A 573 19.63 -9.66 -17.30
CA ASP A 573 18.78 -8.69 -18.03
C ASP A 573 17.49 -8.36 -17.27
N ILE A 574 16.74 -9.39 -16.84
CA ILE A 574 15.53 -9.21 -16.01
C ILE A 574 15.91 -8.53 -14.69
N LEU A 575 17.04 -8.94 -14.11
CA LEU A 575 17.54 -8.33 -12.90
C LEU A 575 17.82 -6.84 -13.08
N LYS A 576 18.53 -6.46 -14.14
CA LYS A 576 18.89 -5.06 -14.41
C LYS A 576 17.65 -4.18 -14.55
N GLU A 577 16.68 -4.60 -15.37
CA GLU A 577 15.44 -3.84 -15.57
C GLU A 577 14.63 -3.72 -14.26
N SER A 578 14.39 -4.84 -13.58
CA SER A 578 13.61 -4.85 -12.34
C SER A 578 14.29 -4.09 -11.19
N ASN A 579 15.62 -4.15 -11.09
CA ASN A 579 16.41 -3.42 -10.09
C ASN A 579 16.42 -1.91 -10.36
N ASN A 580 16.62 -1.50 -11.61
CA ASN A 580 16.57 -0.09 -12.01
C ASN A 580 15.18 0.51 -11.78
N PHE A 581 14.13 -0.27 -12.03
CA PHE A 581 12.76 0.12 -11.73
C PHE A 581 12.56 0.30 -10.23
N MET A 582 12.96 -0.67 -9.40
CA MET A 582 12.78 -0.57 -7.96
C MET A 582 13.57 0.59 -7.36
N ASN A 583 14.82 0.80 -7.72
CA ASN A 583 15.71 1.81 -7.14
C ASN A 583 15.24 3.28 -7.24
N ARG A 584 14.15 3.56 -7.97
CA ARG A 584 13.51 4.89 -8.02
C ARG A 584 12.48 5.13 -6.90
N SER A 585 12.13 4.12 -6.09
CA SER A 585 11.20 4.26 -4.97
C SER A 585 11.91 4.78 -3.71
N PRO A 586 11.33 5.75 -2.96
CA PRO A 586 11.94 6.30 -1.75
C PRO A 586 11.80 5.40 -0.51
N HIS A 587 10.72 4.61 -0.39
CA HIS A 587 10.41 3.84 0.83
C HIS A 587 10.74 2.34 0.70
N GLN A 588 12.03 2.01 0.66
CA GLN A 588 12.51 0.63 0.55
C GLN A 588 13.97 0.48 0.98
N LEU A 589 14.40 -0.76 1.23
CA LEU A 589 15.80 -1.07 1.47
C LEU A 589 16.55 -1.10 0.13
N HIS A 590 17.67 -0.39 0.04
CA HIS A 590 18.56 -0.47 -1.12
C HIS A 590 19.19 -1.87 -1.18
N LYS A 591 19.26 -2.50 -2.37
CA LYS A 591 19.87 -3.82 -2.58
C LYS A 591 20.81 -3.84 -3.78
N ASN A 592 21.94 -4.53 -3.62
CA ASN A 592 22.95 -4.72 -4.66
C ASN A 592 22.83 -6.11 -5.28
N LEU A 593 21.67 -6.41 -5.87
CA LEU A 593 21.38 -7.73 -6.40
C LEU A 593 22.32 -8.11 -7.57
N ARG A 594 22.68 -9.39 -7.63
CA ARG A 594 23.54 -9.98 -8.68
C ARG A 594 22.92 -11.26 -9.18
N SER A 595 23.04 -11.57 -10.47
CA SER A 595 22.54 -12.83 -11.03
C SER A 595 23.68 -13.84 -11.14
N ASN A 596 23.44 -15.07 -10.70
CA ASN A 596 24.33 -16.20 -10.96
C ASN A 596 23.97 -16.94 -12.26
N MET A 597 22.99 -16.45 -13.02
CA MET A 597 22.53 -17.09 -14.24
C MET A 597 23.24 -16.52 -15.46
N ASN A 598 24.02 -17.36 -16.15
CA ASN A 598 24.78 -16.97 -17.35
C ASN A 598 23.96 -17.05 -18.67
N ARG A 599 22.63 -16.90 -18.59
CA ARG A 599 21.74 -16.92 -19.77
C ARG A 599 21.20 -15.52 -20.01
N ARG A 600 20.99 -15.14 -21.27
CA ARG A 600 20.23 -13.92 -21.59
C ARG A 600 18.77 -14.11 -21.25
N GLY A 601 18.14 -13.08 -20.70
CA GLY A 601 16.69 -13.01 -20.57
C GLY A 601 16.13 -11.85 -21.35
N ILE A 602 14.80 -11.77 -21.38
CA ILE A 602 14.08 -10.78 -22.17
C ILE A 602 13.11 -10.03 -21.27
N VAL A 603 13.15 -8.72 -21.32
CA VAL A 603 12.06 -7.85 -20.88
C VAL A 603 11.63 -7.05 -22.10
N GLU A 604 10.48 -7.39 -22.67
CA GLU A 604 9.98 -6.80 -23.93
C GLU A 604 8.64 -6.11 -23.69
N VAL A 605 8.47 -4.90 -24.22
CA VAL A 605 7.18 -4.21 -24.24
C VAL A 605 6.46 -4.51 -25.56
N ILE A 606 5.29 -5.13 -25.47
CA ILE A 606 4.36 -5.32 -26.58
C ILE A 606 3.46 -4.08 -26.64
N ASP A 607 3.89 -3.08 -27.42
CA ASP A 607 3.12 -1.85 -27.68
C ASP A 607 2.36 -1.95 -29.01
N CYS A 608 1.03 -1.86 -28.96
CA CYS A 608 0.20 -1.93 -30.16
C CYS A 608 -0.96 -0.93 -30.14
N ASP A 609 -1.48 -0.59 -31.33
CA ASP A 609 -2.59 0.37 -31.48
C ASP A 609 -3.96 -0.16 -30.98
N SER A 610 -4.09 -1.46 -30.68
CA SER A 610 -5.35 -2.07 -30.23
C SER A 610 -5.13 -3.40 -29.49
N ARG A 611 -6.08 -3.79 -28.64
CA ARG A 611 -6.06 -5.07 -27.90
C ARG A 611 -5.97 -6.28 -28.82
N SER A 612 -6.70 -6.28 -29.94
CA SER A 612 -6.64 -7.36 -30.93
C SER A 612 -5.27 -7.43 -31.65
N ALA A 613 -4.56 -6.31 -31.77
CA ALA A 613 -3.19 -6.31 -32.26
C ALA A 613 -2.23 -6.86 -31.20
N CYS A 614 -2.34 -6.43 -29.93
CA CYS A 614 -1.59 -7.01 -28.81
C CYS A 614 -1.76 -8.53 -28.75
N ALA A 615 -2.99 -9.02 -28.86
CA ALA A 615 -3.29 -10.45 -28.80
C ALA A 615 -2.66 -11.25 -29.94
N ARG A 616 -2.62 -10.69 -31.17
CA ARG A 616 -1.89 -11.30 -32.29
C ARG A 616 -0.40 -11.34 -32.01
N GLU A 617 0.16 -10.29 -31.42
CA GLU A 617 1.58 -10.21 -31.12
C GLU A 617 1.98 -11.15 -29.98
N MET A 618 1.17 -11.23 -28.93
CA MET A 618 1.30 -12.24 -27.87
C MET A 618 1.30 -13.65 -28.47
N SER A 619 0.33 -13.97 -29.34
CA SER A 619 0.23 -15.25 -30.03
C SER A 619 1.46 -15.56 -30.90
N SER A 620 2.01 -14.54 -31.57
CA SER A 620 3.25 -14.64 -32.36
C SER A 620 4.49 -14.89 -31.49
N ARG A 621 4.53 -14.41 -30.24
CA ARG A 621 5.59 -14.77 -29.28
C ARG A 621 5.39 -16.18 -28.76
N ILE A 622 4.16 -16.52 -28.38
CA ILE A 622 3.78 -17.84 -27.86
C ILE A 622 4.20 -18.97 -28.83
N SER A 623 4.03 -18.78 -30.14
CA SER A 623 4.41 -19.78 -31.15
C SER A 623 5.91 -20.04 -31.22
N LYS A 624 6.75 -19.12 -30.74
CA LYS A 624 8.22 -19.21 -30.73
C LYS A 624 8.77 -19.76 -29.42
N ILE A 625 7.95 -19.88 -28.38
CA ILE A 625 8.36 -20.41 -27.07
C ILE A 625 8.45 -21.95 -27.18
N PRO A 626 9.55 -22.58 -26.73
CA PRO A 626 9.68 -24.05 -26.70
C PRO A 626 8.53 -24.75 -25.95
N GLU A 627 8.14 -25.96 -26.34
CA GLU A 627 6.96 -26.66 -25.80
C GLU A 627 7.07 -27.03 -24.33
N GLU A 628 8.29 -27.32 -23.86
CA GLU A 628 8.61 -27.64 -22.48
C GLU A 628 8.60 -26.43 -21.55
N GLU A 629 8.63 -25.21 -22.10
CA GLU A 629 8.65 -23.99 -21.31
C GLU A 629 7.26 -23.55 -20.88
N SER A 630 7.14 -23.22 -19.59
CA SER A 630 5.88 -22.73 -19.02
C SER A 630 5.52 -21.34 -19.54
N ILE A 631 4.22 -21.14 -19.85
CA ILE A 631 3.65 -19.86 -20.29
C ILE A 631 2.56 -19.45 -19.30
N THR A 632 2.71 -18.27 -18.70
CA THR A 632 1.71 -17.70 -17.80
C THR A 632 1.37 -16.27 -18.19
N ILE A 633 0.09 -15.95 -18.15
CA ILE A 633 -0.45 -14.60 -18.30
C ILE A 633 -0.84 -14.11 -16.91
N LEU A 634 -0.34 -12.94 -16.52
CA LEU A 634 -0.63 -12.30 -15.24
C LEU A 634 -1.52 -11.08 -15.47
N GLY A 635 -2.65 -11.05 -14.77
CA GLY A 635 -3.48 -9.86 -14.60
C GLY A 635 -3.30 -9.25 -13.22
N ARG A 636 -3.65 -7.99 -13.07
CA ARG A 636 -3.78 -7.35 -11.75
C ARG A 636 -5.04 -7.87 -11.05
N PHE A 637 -6.15 -7.93 -11.78
CA PHE A 637 -7.44 -8.42 -11.33
C PHE A 637 -7.88 -9.66 -12.08
N ARG A 638 -8.79 -10.45 -11.50
CA ARG A 638 -9.37 -11.62 -12.18
C ARG A 638 -10.09 -11.24 -13.47
N HIS A 639 -10.78 -10.09 -13.48
CA HIS A 639 -11.52 -9.62 -14.65
C HIS A 639 -10.61 -9.19 -15.81
N ASP A 640 -9.29 -9.05 -15.61
CA ASP A 640 -8.38 -8.73 -16.71
C ASP A 640 -8.35 -9.83 -17.77
N ILE A 641 -8.68 -11.07 -17.40
CA ILE A 641 -8.79 -12.19 -18.35
C ILE A 641 -9.86 -11.95 -19.42
N VAL A 642 -10.91 -11.19 -19.09
CA VAL A 642 -12.00 -10.83 -20.01
C VAL A 642 -11.47 -9.99 -21.17
N SER A 643 -10.39 -9.22 -20.96
CA SER A 643 -9.75 -8.45 -22.03
C SER A 643 -9.16 -9.30 -23.15
N LEU A 644 -8.96 -10.61 -22.90
CA LEU A 644 -8.49 -11.57 -23.90
C LEU A 644 -9.64 -12.15 -24.75
N GLU A 645 -10.89 -12.03 -24.30
CA GLU A 645 -12.06 -12.44 -25.07
C GLU A 645 -12.14 -11.64 -26.37
N ASP A 646 -12.67 -12.27 -27.42
CA ASP A 646 -12.79 -11.72 -28.79
C ASP A 646 -11.48 -11.31 -29.48
N SER A 647 -10.32 -11.64 -28.90
CA SER A 647 -8.99 -11.30 -29.44
C SER A 647 -8.23 -12.52 -30.00
N GLY A 648 -8.90 -13.66 -30.12
CA GLY A 648 -8.33 -14.94 -30.55
C GLY A 648 -7.85 -15.83 -29.41
N PHE A 649 -8.09 -15.43 -28.16
CA PHE A 649 -7.98 -16.28 -26.99
C PHE A 649 -9.38 -16.63 -26.46
N THR A 650 -9.48 -17.76 -25.78
CA THR A 650 -10.63 -18.12 -24.92
C THR A 650 -10.10 -18.68 -23.63
N TRP A 651 -10.92 -18.76 -22.58
CA TRP A 651 -10.46 -19.28 -21.30
C TRP A 651 -11.54 -20.07 -20.58
N LYS A 652 -11.11 -20.87 -19.61
CA LYS A 652 -12.00 -21.59 -18.68
C LYS A 652 -11.41 -21.55 -17.27
N PRO A 653 -12.24 -21.40 -16.23
CA PRO A 653 -11.77 -21.48 -14.85
C PRO A 653 -11.27 -22.90 -14.55
N ASP A 654 -10.19 -23.01 -13.78
CA ASP A 654 -9.72 -24.30 -13.28
C ASP A 654 -10.52 -24.70 -12.04
N VAL A 655 -11.14 -25.88 -12.07
CA VAL A 655 -11.97 -26.38 -10.95
C VAL A 655 -11.12 -26.44 -9.66
N GLY A 656 -11.59 -25.77 -8.61
CA GLY A 656 -10.95 -25.75 -7.29
C GLY A 656 -9.65 -24.94 -7.21
N ARG A 657 -9.30 -24.14 -8.22
CA ARG A 657 -8.09 -23.30 -8.23
C ARG A 657 -8.41 -21.84 -8.54
N GLN A 658 -7.54 -20.93 -8.08
CA GLN A 658 -7.60 -19.50 -8.39
C GLN A 658 -6.89 -19.17 -9.71
N THR A 659 -6.99 -20.08 -10.68
CA THR A 659 -6.29 -20.02 -11.97
C THR A 659 -7.26 -20.34 -13.09
N TYR A 660 -6.88 -19.95 -14.30
CA TYR A 660 -7.67 -20.17 -15.51
C TYR A 660 -6.77 -20.79 -16.56
N THR A 661 -7.28 -21.76 -17.32
CA THR A 661 -6.63 -22.20 -18.55
C THR A 661 -7.02 -21.26 -19.67
N VAL A 662 -6.01 -20.71 -20.35
CA VAL A 662 -6.18 -19.89 -21.54
C VAL A 662 -5.85 -20.74 -22.78
N ILE A 663 -6.67 -20.62 -23.80
CA ILE A 663 -6.55 -21.31 -25.08
C ILE A 663 -6.26 -20.24 -26.13
N ASP A 664 -5.09 -20.30 -26.75
CA ASP A 664 -4.76 -19.52 -27.94
C ASP A 664 -5.29 -20.25 -29.18
N ARG A 665 -6.27 -19.68 -29.88
CA ARG A 665 -6.86 -20.31 -31.07
C ARG A 665 -5.87 -20.46 -32.22
N ARG A 666 -4.77 -19.70 -32.24
CA ARG A 666 -3.73 -19.76 -33.28
C ARG A 666 -2.62 -20.75 -32.96
N ASN A 667 -2.45 -21.08 -31.67
CA ASN A 667 -1.45 -22.04 -31.19
C ASN A 667 -2.13 -23.11 -30.32
N PRO A 668 -2.98 -23.98 -30.93
CA PRO A 668 -3.68 -25.01 -30.19
C PRO A 668 -2.68 -25.97 -29.51
N GLY A 669 -2.99 -26.41 -28.29
CA GLY A 669 -2.16 -27.37 -27.54
C GLY A 669 -1.14 -26.73 -26.58
N ARG A 670 -0.89 -25.42 -26.66
CA ARG A 670 -0.03 -24.72 -25.69
C ARG A 670 -0.69 -24.67 -24.30
N ASN A 671 0.04 -25.06 -23.26
CA ASN A 671 -0.42 -24.96 -21.87
C ASN A 671 -0.20 -23.54 -21.34
N ILE A 672 -1.23 -22.70 -21.45
CA ILE A 672 -1.21 -21.31 -20.99
C ILE A 672 -2.10 -21.17 -19.76
N LYS A 673 -1.56 -20.60 -18.69
CA LYS A 673 -2.32 -20.30 -17.46
C LYS A 673 -2.51 -18.80 -17.30
N PHE A 674 -3.66 -18.40 -16.77
CA PHE A 674 -3.89 -17.06 -16.26
C PHE A 674 -4.10 -17.09 -14.74
N MET A 675 -3.52 -16.10 -14.06
CA MET A 675 -3.76 -15.84 -12.65
C MET A 675 -3.50 -14.37 -12.32
N THR A 676 -3.89 -13.95 -11.11
CA THR A 676 -3.54 -12.62 -10.63
C THR A 676 -2.07 -12.56 -10.18
N ILE A 677 -1.46 -11.38 -10.23
CA ILE A 677 -0.08 -11.19 -9.74
C ILE A 677 0.03 -11.57 -8.26
N HIS A 678 -0.95 -11.18 -7.42
CA HIS A 678 -1.01 -11.60 -6.02
C HIS A 678 -1.04 -13.14 -5.86
N GLY A 679 -1.83 -13.82 -6.69
CA GLY A 679 -1.92 -15.29 -6.70
C GLY A 679 -0.64 -15.98 -7.22
N SER A 680 0.19 -15.26 -7.97
CA SER A 680 1.46 -15.77 -8.51
C SER A 680 2.63 -15.67 -7.53
N LYS A 681 2.48 -14.94 -6.42
CA LYS A 681 3.54 -14.76 -5.42
C LYS A 681 4.00 -16.11 -4.87
N GLY A 682 5.31 -16.29 -4.74
CA GLY A 682 5.93 -17.57 -4.39
C GLY A 682 6.10 -18.54 -5.57
N MET A 683 5.42 -18.34 -6.70
CA MET A 683 5.58 -19.16 -7.90
C MET A 683 6.66 -18.60 -8.83
N GLN A 684 7.04 -19.39 -9.85
CA GLN A 684 7.97 -19.02 -10.90
C GLN A 684 7.61 -19.71 -12.23
N PHE A 685 7.81 -19.01 -13.34
CA PHE A 685 7.47 -19.47 -14.69
C PHE A 685 8.60 -19.12 -15.66
N ASP A 686 8.73 -19.84 -16.77
CA ASP A 686 9.74 -19.55 -17.77
C ASP A 686 9.41 -18.27 -18.53
N ASN A 687 8.18 -18.15 -19.01
CA ASN A 687 7.69 -17.02 -19.79
C ASN A 687 6.42 -16.41 -19.16
N VAL A 688 6.42 -15.10 -18.95
CA VAL A 688 5.33 -14.36 -18.33
C VAL A 688 4.86 -13.23 -19.23
N PHE A 689 3.55 -13.14 -19.47
CA PHE A 689 2.90 -12.00 -20.12
C PHE A 689 2.12 -11.21 -19.07
N ILE A 690 2.39 -9.93 -18.92
CA ILE A 690 1.73 -9.06 -17.93
C ILE A 690 0.72 -8.19 -18.69
N LEU A 691 -0.56 -8.27 -18.33
CA LEU A 691 -1.63 -7.51 -18.98
C LEU A 691 -1.81 -6.11 -18.39
N ASN A 692 -2.56 -5.27 -19.11
CA ASN A 692 -3.08 -3.99 -18.65
C ASN A 692 -2.03 -3.01 -18.12
N ASN A 693 -0.86 -2.95 -18.77
CA ASN A 693 0.15 -1.93 -18.47
C ASN A 693 -0.20 -0.57 -19.10
N VAL A 694 -1.39 -0.06 -18.77
CA VAL A 694 -1.94 1.19 -19.30
C VAL A 694 -2.11 2.25 -18.21
N LYS A 695 -2.35 3.51 -18.58
CA LYS A 695 -2.72 4.60 -17.68
C LYS A 695 -4.18 4.47 -17.23
N GLY A 696 -4.50 5.09 -16.09
CA GLY A 696 -5.86 5.22 -15.57
C GLY A 696 -6.28 4.09 -14.63
N PRO A 697 -7.59 3.96 -14.33
CA PRO A 697 -8.10 2.99 -13.38
C PRO A 697 -7.87 1.56 -13.87
N ASN A 698 -7.48 0.67 -12.96
CA ASN A 698 -7.09 -0.73 -13.23
C ASN A 698 -5.80 -0.93 -14.05
N GLY A 699 -5.05 0.15 -14.34
CA GLY A 699 -3.74 0.09 -14.97
C GLY A 699 -2.58 -0.11 -13.98
N PHE A 700 -1.37 0.21 -14.42
CA PHE A 700 -0.17 0.26 -13.58
C PHE A 700 0.38 1.69 -13.51
N PRO A 701 0.51 2.29 -12.31
CA PRO A 701 -0.18 1.92 -11.07
C PRO A 701 -1.69 2.16 -11.19
N ASP A 702 -2.47 1.50 -10.35
CA ASP A 702 -3.91 1.75 -10.23
C ASP A 702 -4.17 3.12 -9.59
N LYS A 703 -4.64 4.07 -10.39
CA LYS A 703 -4.87 5.46 -9.99
C LYS A 703 -6.10 5.70 -9.10
N ARG A 704 -6.89 4.67 -8.78
CA ARG A 704 -8.03 4.82 -7.84
C ARG A 704 -7.53 5.25 -6.46
N ARG A 705 -8.16 6.23 -5.83
CA ARG A 705 -7.82 6.62 -4.45
C ARG A 705 -8.20 5.51 -3.47
N GLU A 706 -7.39 5.35 -2.42
CA GLU A 706 -7.74 4.49 -1.28
C GLU A 706 -8.86 5.14 -0.47
N PRO A 707 -9.88 4.37 -0.03
CA PRO A 707 -10.92 4.91 0.83
C PRO A 707 -10.33 5.52 2.11
N PRO A 708 -10.77 6.69 2.60
CA PRO A 708 -10.06 7.42 3.65
C PRO A 708 -9.92 6.60 4.93
N MET A 709 -11.00 5.95 5.38
CA MET A 709 -10.96 5.07 6.55
C MET A 709 -9.94 3.92 6.39
N ILE A 710 -9.87 3.30 5.22
CA ILE A 710 -8.93 2.19 4.97
C ILE A 710 -7.50 2.73 5.00
N SER A 711 -7.24 3.83 4.29
CA SER A 711 -5.93 4.49 4.29
C SER A 711 -5.40 4.73 5.70
N MET A 712 -6.26 5.22 6.61
CA MET A 712 -5.90 5.53 8.00
C MET A 712 -5.72 4.30 8.89
N LEU A 713 -6.36 3.18 8.56
CA LEU A 713 -6.19 1.92 9.30
C LEU A 713 -4.90 1.20 8.88
N LEU A 714 -4.43 1.44 7.66
CA LEU A 714 -3.17 0.91 7.14
C LEU A 714 -1.96 1.64 7.77
N SER A 715 -0.77 1.14 7.48
CA SER A 715 0.48 1.75 7.93
C SER A 715 0.92 2.89 7.00
N ASP A 716 1.59 3.89 7.60
CA ASP A 716 2.25 5.01 6.92
C ASP A 716 3.65 4.65 6.40
N SER A 717 4.18 3.46 6.70
CA SER A 717 5.51 2.99 6.25
C SER A 717 5.62 2.72 4.75
N GLY A 718 4.60 3.07 3.96
CA GLY A 718 4.62 3.01 2.50
C GLY A 718 3.34 3.57 1.89
N THR A 719 3.44 4.12 0.68
CA THR A 719 2.30 4.63 -0.06
C THR A 719 1.63 3.55 -0.91
N LYS A 720 0.39 3.79 -1.37
CA LYS A 720 -0.24 2.94 -2.38
C LYS A 720 0.66 2.78 -3.61
N THR A 721 1.26 3.88 -4.08
CA THR A 721 2.16 3.86 -5.24
C THR A 721 3.39 2.98 -5.00
N ASP A 722 3.97 2.98 -3.80
CA ASP A 722 5.08 2.09 -3.45
C ASP A 722 4.66 0.61 -3.52
N GLU A 723 3.47 0.26 -3.03
CA GLU A 723 2.92 -1.10 -3.15
C GLU A 723 2.68 -1.49 -4.61
N GLU A 724 2.16 -0.59 -5.44
CA GLU A 724 1.96 -0.81 -6.86
C GLU A 724 3.28 -1.08 -7.61
N ARG A 725 4.36 -0.38 -7.24
CA ARG A 725 5.70 -0.63 -7.78
C ARG A 725 6.20 -2.02 -7.38
N ARG A 726 6.04 -2.41 -6.11
CA ARG A 726 6.38 -3.76 -5.63
C ARG A 726 5.55 -4.84 -6.36
N LEU A 727 4.28 -4.59 -6.63
CA LEU A 727 3.43 -5.50 -7.40
C LEU A 727 3.95 -5.68 -8.83
N PHE A 728 4.33 -4.58 -9.49
CA PHE A 728 4.93 -4.61 -10.83
C PHE A 728 6.27 -5.35 -10.85
N TYR A 729 7.12 -5.12 -9.84
CA TYR A 729 8.36 -5.88 -9.62
C TYR A 729 8.10 -7.38 -9.41
N VAL A 730 7.12 -7.74 -8.58
CA VAL A 730 6.73 -9.15 -8.36
C VAL A 730 6.33 -9.79 -9.68
N ALA A 731 5.53 -9.10 -10.51
CA ALA A 731 5.09 -9.58 -11.81
C ALA A 731 6.26 -9.87 -12.76
N MET A 732 7.20 -8.93 -12.90
CA MET A 732 8.41 -9.12 -13.74
C MET A 732 9.28 -10.27 -13.23
N THR A 733 9.50 -10.36 -11.91
CA THR A 733 10.39 -11.35 -11.28
C THR A 733 9.78 -12.74 -11.11
N ARG A 734 8.55 -12.96 -11.59
CA ARG A 734 7.99 -14.30 -11.77
C ARG A 734 8.60 -15.01 -12.98
N ALA A 735 9.09 -14.27 -13.97
CA ALA A 735 9.73 -14.81 -15.15
C ALA A 735 11.16 -15.29 -14.87
N ARG A 736 11.51 -16.47 -15.38
CA ARG A 736 12.86 -17.03 -15.36
C ARG A 736 13.64 -16.71 -16.64
N LYS A 737 12.95 -16.63 -17.78
CA LYS A 737 13.53 -16.43 -19.12
C LYS A 737 13.02 -15.14 -19.78
N ALA A 738 11.70 -14.94 -19.87
CA ALA A 738 11.13 -13.77 -20.56
C ALA A 738 9.92 -13.16 -19.83
N ALA A 739 9.90 -11.83 -19.73
CA ALA A 739 8.77 -11.04 -19.28
C ALA A 739 8.29 -10.13 -20.43
N TYR A 740 7.03 -10.29 -20.83
CA TYR A 740 6.38 -9.52 -21.89
C TYR A 740 5.35 -8.57 -21.27
N LEU A 741 5.53 -7.26 -21.43
CA LEU A 741 4.65 -6.23 -20.89
C LEU A 741 3.69 -5.77 -21.98
N VAL A 742 2.40 -6.12 -21.85
CA VAL A 742 1.39 -5.79 -22.86
C VAL A 742 0.78 -4.42 -22.56
N THR A 743 0.91 -3.49 -23.50
CA THR A 743 0.40 -2.11 -23.41
C THR A 743 -0.32 -1.68 -24.69
N LEU A 744 -1.01 -0.55 -24.62
CA LEU A 744 -1.67 0.10 -25.76
C LEU A 744 -1.00 1.42 -26.09
N ARG A 745 -0.74 1.64 -27.38
CA ARG A 745 -0.06 2.85 -27.85
C ARG A 745 -0.85 4.08 -27.48
N GLY A 746 -0.16 5.00 -26.82
CA GLY A 746 -0.70 6.24 -26.30
C GLY A 746 -1.40 6.18 -24.95
N LEU A 747 -1.62 4.97 -24.43
CA LEU A 747 -2.16 4.74 -23.11
C LEU A 747 -1.13 4.06 -22.22
N GLU A 748 0.17 4.13 -22.54
CA GLU A 748 1.20 3.37 -21.84
C GLU A 748 1.33 3.81 -20.39
N SER A 749 1.36 2.81 -19.50
CA SER A 749 1.65 2.98 -18.08
C SER A 749 2.90 3.83 -17.86
N GLU A 750 2.87 4.68 -16.84
CA GLU A 750 4.05 5.41 -16.39
C GLU A 750 5.19 4.45 -15.97
N PHE A 751 4.87 3.29 -15.38
CA PHE A 751 5.87 2.28 -15.01
C PHE A 751 6.52 1.61 -16.22
N VAL A 752 5.78 1.39 -17.31
CA VAL A 752 6.37 0.87 -18.55
C VAL A 752 7.33 1.88 -19.16
N ARG A 753 6.98 3.17 -19.14
CA ARG A 753 7.82 4.25 -19.67
C ARG A 753 9.12 4.43 -18.88
N GLU A 754 9.19 3.93 -17.65
CA GLU A 754 10.39 3.98 -16.82
C GLU A 754 11.47 2.96 -17.23
N LEU A 755 11.08 1.89 -17.93
CA LEU A 755 11.97 0.77 -18.30
C LEU A 755 12.90 1.14 -19.45
N SER A 756 14.14 0.66 -19.42
CA SER A 756 15.07 0.88 -20.54
C SER A 756 14.71 0.07 -21.78
N SER A 757 13.88 -0.96 -21.64
CA SER A 757 13.33 -1.72 -22.76
C SER A 757 12.22 -0.98 -23.53
N PHE A 758 11.68 0.11 -22.98
CA PHE A 758 10.67 0.91 -23.66
C PHE A 758 11.33 1.91 -24.62
N THR A 759 10.99 1.81 -25.90
CA THR A 759 11.31 2.82 -26.91
C THR A 759 10.07 3.62 -27.24
N ASP A 760 10.09 4.93 -26.96
CA ASP A 760 9.00 5.82 -27.37
C ASP A 760 9.00 5.92 -28.89
N THR A 761 8.04 5.26 -29.52
CA THR A 761 7.89 5.26 -30.98
C THR A 761 7.19 6.52 -31.50
N GLY A 762 6.95 7.53 -30.65
CA GLY A 762 6.52 8.85 -31.08
C GLY A 762 5.08 8.89 -31.59
N GLY A 763 4.15 8.30 -30.83
CA GLY A 763 2.73 8.44 -31.12
C GLY A 763 2.32 9.92 -31.12
N MET A 764 1.71 10.41 -32.20
CA MET A 764 1.27 11.81 -32.26
C MET A 764 0.30 12.12 -31.12
N ILE A 765 0.65 13.08 -30.28
CA ILE A 765 -0.17 13.55 -29.18
C ILE A 765 -1.28 14.43 -29.74
N CYS A 766 -2.50 14.23 -29.25
CA CYS A 766 -3.61 15.11 -29.56
C CYS A 766 -3.40 16.45 -28.84
N PRO A 767 -3.35 17.57 -29.57
CA PRO A 767 -3.13 18.89 -28.97
C PRO A 767 -4.33 19.39 -28.17
N ALA A 768 -5.50 18.74 -28.25
CA ALA A 768 -6.70 19.14 -27.51
C ALA A 768 -6.87 18.39 -26.18
N CYS A 769 -6.50 17.11 -26.13
CA CYS A 769 -6.80 16.22 -25.00
C CYS A 769 -5.54 15.66 -24.32
N GLY A 770 -4.33 15.86 -24.89
CA GLY A 770 -3.11 15.19 -24.47
C GLY A 770 -3.08 13.66 -24.70
N GLY A 771 -4.21 13.04 -25.04
CA GLY A 771 -4.31 11.64 -25.45
C GLY A 771 -3.74 11.39 -26.84
N THR A 772 -3.45 10.16 -27.19
CA THR A 772 -2.77 9.87 -28.48
C THR A 772 -3.73 9.82 -29.64
N LEU A 773 -3.27 10.30 -30.80
CA LEU A 773 -3.98 10.16 -32.05
C LEU A 773 -3.82 8.74 -32.57
N VAL A 774 -4.95 8.06 -32.75
CA VAL A 774 -5.04 6.72 -33.33
C VAL A 774 -5.58 6.79 -34.75
N LEU A 775 -5.07 5.92 -35.62
CA LEU A 775 -5.52 5.79 -37.01
C LEU A 775 -6.95 5.23 -37.05
N ARG A 776 -7.89 5.97 -37.60
CA ARG A 776 -9.31 5.59 -37.76
C ARG A 776 -9.70 5.59 -39.23
N LYS A 777 -10.75 4.83 -39.56
CA LYS A 777 -11.30 4.72 -40.91
C LYS A 777 -12.74 5.23 -40.89
N GLY A 778 -13.03 6.28 -41.68
CA GLY A 778 -14.35 6.87 -41.82
C GLY A 778 -14.86 6.81 -43.26
N PRO A 779 -16.07 7.31 -43.53
CA PRO A 779 -16.68 7.31 -44.86
C PRO A 779 -15.87 8.10 -45.90
N TYR A 780 -14.99 9.01 -45.46
CA TYR A 780 -14.15 9.84 -46.34
C TYR A 780 -12.67 9.42 -46.35
N GLY A 781 -12.33 8.22 -45.87
CA GLY A 781 -10.96 7.70 -45.86
C GLY A 781 -10.36 7.53 -44.46
N LYS A 782 -9.04 7.35 -44.41
CA LYS A 782 -8.29 7.22 -43.15
C LYS A 782 -8.01 8.61 -42.55
N PHE A 783 -8.14 8.74 -41.24
CA PHE A 783 -7.82 9.96 -40.51
C PHE A 783 -7.26 9.61 -39.14
N MET A 784 -6.55 10.54 -38.50
CA MET A 784 -6.06 10.38 -37.13
C MET A 784 -7.10 10.98 -36.16
N GLY A 785 -7.58 10.24 -35.17
CA GLY A 785 -8.53 10.75 -34.16
C GLY A 785 -8.04 10.53 -32.74
N CYS A 786 -8.33 11.45 -31.79
CA CYS A 786 -7.95 11.29 -30.37
C CYS A 786 -8.51 9.95 -29.84
N SER A 787 -7.68 9.22 -29.09
CA SER A 787 -8.04 8.00 -28.37
C SER A 787 -9.19 8.24 -27.39
N ASN A 788 -9.25 9.43 -26.78
CA ASN A 788 -10.31 9.86 -25.86
C ASN A 788 -11.61 10.33 -26.54
N TYR A 789 -11.88 9.94 -27.80
CA TYR A 789 -13.11 10.36 -28.49
C TYR A 789 -14.40 9.92 -27.78
N ARG A 790 -14.38 8.77 -27.10
CA ARG A 790 -15.52 8.30 -26.30
C ARG A 790 -15.74 9.11 -25.03
N ASN A 791 -14.72 9.84 -24.58
CA ASN A 791 -14.76 10.73 -23.42
C ASN A 791 -14.91 12.20 -23.86
N GLY A 792 -15.50 12.44 -25.04
CA GLY A 792 -15.87 13.76 -25.52
C GLY A 792 -14.85 14.48 -26.41
N CYS A 793 -13.60 14.03 -26.53
CA CYS A 793 -12.62 14.71 -27.37
C CYS A 793 -12.86 14.49 -28.88
N LYS A 794 -13.28 15.53 -29.59
CA LYS A 794 -13.60 15.47 -31.03
C LYS A 794 -12.42 15.78 -31.96
N PHE A 795 -11.19 15.91 -31.43
CA PHE A 795 -10.04 16.27 -32.24
C PHE A 795 -9.73 15.19 -33.28
N ILE A 796 -9.67 15.61 -34.54
CA ILE A 796 -9.30 14.81 -35.69
C ILE A 796 -8.23 15.55 -36.50
N ARG A 797 -7.29 14.80 -37.07
CA ARG A 797 -6.27 15.30 -37.99
C ARG A 797 -6.37 14.51 -39.29
N LYS A 798 -6.52 15.22 -40.40
CA LYS A 798 -6.45 14.59 -41.73
C LYS A 798 -5.03 14.07 -41.98
N ILE A 799 -4.95 12.89 -42.58
CA ILE A 799 -3.69 12.25 -42.98
C ILE A 799 -3.31 12.77 -44.36
#